data_AF-A0A957E1P2-F1
#
_entry.id   AF-A0A957E1P2-F1
#
_cell.length_a   1.000
_cell.length_b   1.000
_cell.length_c   1.000
_cell.angle_alpha   90.00
_cell.angle_beta   90.00
_cell.angle_gamma   90.00
#
_symmetry.space_group_name_H-M   'P 1'
#
loop_
_entity.id
_entity.type
_entity.pdbx_description
1 polymer ?
#
loop_
_entity_poly.entity_id
_entity_poly.type
_entity_poly.pdbx_seq_one_letter_code
_entity_poly.pdbx_strand_id
1 'polypeptide(L)'
;MKRMTVVLLLFVLILAACGGDDTADPTEAPTEAQPTAAEAVEVDPTAVPPTVAPPTEAPAAEETPTVEPAAESESIVAGREHTADPQLVNITWEWIQRDPNGNDIEAIAVPEPEKYTLLFNADGTFSAQIDCNTVFGEYATTPPNTIFMQLGPSTMVACEETSLAPEMSQMFGPAQSYRFEEDGAVLVFSWAAGGPVDYYRDASVEAPGTAEVEGIPEDAIQMDLQGLATSYAWTVQPGNPIPPGPGGQGFPPHILLTFDDATPEEVMANRGARMYIFPTQAYVNMYIAADNTIVADQVARLEELIATAADRTTLPESPMPLLPPPSTYMDRWVQFLDLNFGVGEGVRYVSDASNRQQIGPWTNETTDYYYQGMTSDGVFYVSLFWPVATESLPNTYDDVPQDAVDASQNPETNAAYQQDIKDTLNALPASAWVPDLSRLDAMVASLTFPTGSDTTEVDDTDKEVDLPEPDTGEPTAVVTAPDGIFIRTGPGTDYPSIGAAPFEETGEIVGVSEDGEWWVVALPEAPNEQGWISAAFVEATNAGDVPVIPTPPLEPALTGTTWQWVSLTNPNGVTVVNDPASYTILFNTDGTANIQADCNSVGATYTTADSSINIVLGPSTLVACPDGSLDQQFLTGLSNAAIYFFEEGDLYMDMQADGGTLRFEAQTTDGTEGSPPAGVADGSQFVVVSFGPVGAEQPVLAGTQITATFEDTEVFGSAGCNDYAGTLTPVNDYFTVGPIISTQKACADPAGIMEQEQAYLTALQGTNGYSWEEQRINNTTVVTAGQLSYVLADGTAGVINYISP
;
A
#
# COMPACT_ATOMS: atom_id res chain seq x y z
N MET A 1 70.59 -6.02 -15.67
CA MET A 1 71.33 -6.16 -14.39
C MET A 1 70.26 -6.46 -13.32
N LYS A 2 70.16 -7.69 -12.80
CA LYS A 2 70.65 -8.11 -11.46
C LYS A 2 70.07 -7.23 -10.34
N ARG A 3 69.29 -7.66 -9.34
CA ARG A 3 69.14 -8.92 -8.56
C ARG A 3 67.75 -8.89 -7.87
N MET A 4 66.93 -9.94 -7.74
CA MET A 4 67.10 -11.31 -7.19
C MET A 4 66.95 -11.39 -5.66
N THR A 5 65.87 -12.04 -5.20
CA THR A 5 65.67 -12.86 -3.97
C THR A 5 64.34 -13.61 -4.24
N VAL A 6 64.20 -14.88 -4.67
CA VAL A 6 64.76 -16.20 -4.33
C VAL A 6 64.42 -16.59 -2.89
N VAL A 7 63.70 -17.67 -2.51
CA VAL A 7 63.00 -18.83 -3.14
C VAL A 7 62.67 -19.78 -1.93
N LEU A 8 61.67 -20.70 -1.88
CA LEU A 8 61.73 -22.08 -2.39
C LEU A 8 60.59 -22.98 -1.79
N LEU A 9 59.84 -23.65 -2.69
CA LEU A 9 59.46 -25.09 -2.79
C LEU A 9 58.67 -25.82 -1.67
N LEU A 10 57.87 -26.89 -1.92
CA LEU A 10 57.83 -27.98 -2.95
C LEU A 10 56.35 -28.38 -3.25
N PHE A 11 55.85 -28.71 -4.46
CA PHE A 11 56.10 -29.85 -5.40
C PHE A 11 55.73 -31.24 -4.81
N VAL A 12 54.92 -32.14 -5.42
CA VAL A 12 54.97 -32.87 -6.73
C VAL A 12 53.60 -33.62 -6.91
N LEU A 13 52.82 -33.56 -8.02
CA LEU A 13 52.91 -34.24 -9.36
C LEU A 13 52.57 -35.78 -9.29
N ILE A 14 51.69 -36.41 -10.10
CA ILE A 14 51.92 -36.85 -11.51
C ILE A 14 50.78 -37.73 -12.12
N LEU A 15 50.38 -37.36 -13.36
CA LEU A 15 50.10 -38.10 -14.63
C LEU A 15 49.02 -39.21 -14.75
N ALA A 16 48.45 -39.57 -15.93
CA ALA A 16 48.20 -39.00 -17.29
C ALA A 16 47.80 -40.16 -18.25
N ALA A 17 47.43 -39.80 -19.50
CA ALA A 17 47.44 -40.56 -20.79
C ALA A 17 46.10 -41.22 -21.20
N CYS A 18 45.59 -41.21 -22.45
CA CYS A 18 45.97 -40.81 -23.84
C CYS A 18 44.63 -40.73 -24.66
N GLY A 19 44.45 -40.19 -25.88
CA GLY A 19 45.28 -39.66 -26.98
C GLY A 19 44.36 -39.15 -28.12
N GLY A 20 44.87 -38.32 -29.04
CA GLY A 20 44.12 -37.58 -30.08
C GLY A 20 44.12 -38.19 -31.50
N ASP A 21 43.48 -37.50 -32.46
CA ASP A 21 44.08 -37.06 -33.76
C ASP A 21 43.13 -36.20 -34.64
N ASP A 22 43.68 -35.09 -35.14
CA ASP A 22 43.62 -34.38 -36.44
C ASP A 22 42.37 -34.21 -37.37
N THR A 23 42.03 -32.93 -37.58
CA THR A 23 41.79 -32.13 -38.83
C THR A 23 40.87 -32.59 -39.98
N ALA A 24 39.86 -31.78 -40.34
CA ALA A 24 39.68 -31.04 -41.62
C ALA A 24 38.20 -30.68 -41.96
N ASP A 25 37.99 -29.41 -42.34
CA ASP A 25 36.79 -28.68 -42.85
C ASP A 25 36.39 -29.08 -44.31
N PRO A 26 35.33 -28.58 -45.00
CA PRO A 26 34.03 -27.92 -44.66
C PRO A 26 32.80 -28.64 -45.29
N THR A 27 31.61 -28.01 -45.20
CA THR A 27 30.56 -27.79 -46.25
C THR A 27 29.13 -28.23 -45.87
N GLU A 28 28.21 -27.29 -46.15
CA GLU A 28 26.75 -27.42 -46.39
C GLU A 28 25.76 -27.26 -45.23
N ALA A 29 24.80 -26.35 -45.47
CA ALA A 29 23.67 -25.93 -44.66
C ALA A 29 22.62 -27.04 -44.44
N PRO A 30 21.62 -26.78 -43.58
CA PRO A 30 20.28 -27.16 -43.97
C PRO A 30 19.21 -26.10 -43.71
N THR A 31 18.33 -26.03 -44.71
CA THR A 31 17.03 -25.36 -44.80
C THR A 31 15.96 -26.09 -43.98
N GLU A 32 14.98 -25.31 -43.51
CA GLU A 32 13.66 -25.68 -42.98
C GLU A 32 13.00 -26.97 -43.50
N ALA A 33 12.28 -27.66 -42.61
CA ALA A 33 10.96 -28.23 -42.90
C ALA A 33 10.20 -28.63 -41.62
N GLN A 34 8.99 -28.10 -41.49
CA GLN A 34 7.92 -28.54 -40.57
C GLN A 34 6.86 -29.35 -41.37
N PRO A 35 5.75 -29.84 -40.78
CA PRO A 35 5.48 -31.24 -40.47
C PRO A 35 4.46 -31.92 -41.42
N THR A 36 4.26 -33.24 -41.31
CA THR A 36 3.17 -33.97 -42.01
C THR A 36 2.41 -34.93 -41.10
N ALA A 37 1.08 -34.81 -41.19
CA ALA A 37 0.05 -35.63 -40.57
C ALA A 37 -0.05 -37.04 -41.18
N ALA A 38 -0.69 -37.97 -40.46
CA ALA A 38 -1.11 -39.26 -40.99
C ALA A 38 -2.54 -39.60 -40.55
N GLU A 39 -3.38 -39.94 -41.52
CA GLU A 39 -4.78 -40.37 -41.37
C GLU A 39 -4.97 -41.74 -42.07
N ALA A 40 -5.79 -42.59 -41.42
CA ALA A 40 -6.67 -43.69 -41.88
C ALA A 40 -6.23 -44.77 -42.90
N VAL A 41 -6.53 -46.04 -42.55
CA VAL A 41 -6.86 -47.12 -43.52
C VAL A 41 -8.02 -47.99 -42.98
N GLU A 42 -9.04 -48.18 -43.84
CA GLU A 42 -10.29 -48.95 -43.65
C GLU A 42 -10.11 -50.49 -43.75
N VAL A 43 -11.10 -51.26 -43.23
CA VAL A 43 -11.22 -52.72 -43.43
C VAL A 43 -12.64 -53.12 -43.84
N ASP A 44 -12.72 -53.92 -44.92
CA ASP A 44 -13.92 -54.41 -45.62
C ASP A 44 -14.58 -55.64 -44.91
N PRO A 45 -15.92 -55.86 -45.05
CA PRO A 45 -16.72 -56.75 -44.24
C PRO A 45 -17.01 -58.09 -44.93
N THR A 46 -17.05 -59.20 -44.20
CA THR A 46 -17.93 -60.36 -44.49
C THR A 46 -17.76 -61.49 -43.47
N ALA A 47 -18.72 -61.66 -42.55
CA ALA A 47 -19.37 -62.96 -42.21
C ALA A 47 -20.15 -62.89 -40.88
N VAL A 48 -21.43 -63.31 -40.93
CA VAL A 48 -22.39 -63.53 -39.82
C VAL A 48 -23.23 -64.78 -40.22
N PRO A 49 -23.96 -65.50 -39.34
CA PRO A 49 -23.58 -66.40 -38.22
C PRO A 49 -24.19 -67.82 -38.42
N PRO A 50 -24.37 -68.67 -37.38
CA PRO A 50 -25.74 -68.78 -36.84
C PRO A 50 -25.88 -68.97 -35.33
N THR A 51 -27.08 -68.59 -34.87
CA THR A 51 -27.70 -68.63 -33.54
C THR A 51 -28.30 -70.02 -33.19
N VAL A 52 -28.64 -70.23 -31.90
CA VAL A 52 -29.83 -70.93 -31.31
C VAL A 52 -29.38 -71.71 -30.06
N ALA A 53 -29.49 -71.18 -28.83
CA ALA A 53 -30.64 -71.06 -27.90
C ALA A 53 -30.72 -72.21 -26.83
N PRO A 54 -31.25 -71.94 -25.62
CA PRO A 54 -30.89 -72.60 -24.33
C PRO A 54 -31.87 -73.73 -23.93
N PRO A 55 -31.72 -74.40 -22.76
CA PRO A 55 -32.45 -73.96 -21.54
C PRO A 55 -31.83 -74.26 -20.14
N THR A 56 -32.17 -73.38 -19.18
CA THR A 56 -32.54 -73.49 -17.73
C THR A 56 -31.89 -74.49 -16.73
N GLU A 57 -31.35 -73.88 -15.62
CA GLU A 57 -31.10 -74.26 -14.19
C GLU A 57 -31.01 -75.74 -13.72
N ALA A 58 -30.27 -76.18 -12.68
CA ALA A 58 -29.24 -75.78 -11.68
C ALA A 58 -29.12 -77.04 -10.71
N PRO A 59 -28.15 -77.30 -9.78
CA PRO A 59 -27.41 -76.35 -8.92
C PRO A 59 -25.97 -76.76 -8.40
N ALA A 60 -25.42 -75.87 -7.55
CA ALA A 60 -24.61 -76.08 -6.31
C ALA A 60 -23.07 -76.34 -6.33
N ALA A 61 -22.35 -75.23 -6.11
CA ALA A 61 -21.27 -74.90 -5.15
C ALA A 61 -20.27 -75.95 -4.57
N GLU A 62 -18.97 -75.62 -4.70
CA GLU A 62 -17.90 -75.81 -3.70
C GLU A 62 -16.92 -74.61 -3.78
N GLU A 63 -16.25 -74.33 -2.66
CA GLU A 63 -15.82 -73.03 -2.10
C GLU A 63 -14.65 -72.27 -2.81
N THR A 64 -14.70 -70.93 -2.73
CA THR A 64 -13.62 -69.98 -3.07
C THR A 64 -12.63 -69.77 -1.91
N PRO A 65 -11.32 -69.60 -2.18
CA PRO A 65 -10.34 -69.25 -1.14
C PRO A 65 -10.42 -67.76 -0.78
N THR A 66 -10.37 -67.49 0.51
CA THR A 66 -10.36 -66.14 1.11
C THR A 66 -9.07 -65.39 0.76
N VAL A 67 -9.21 -64.20 0.19
CA VAL A 67 -8.13 -63.23 0.01
C VAL A 67 -8.03 -62.38 1.28
N GLU A 68 -6.82 -62.26 1.81
CA GLU A 68 -6.43 -61.41 2.94
C GLU A 68 -6.61 -59.92 2.54
N PRO A 69 -7.24 -59.07 3.37
CA PRO A 69 -7.47 -57.68 2.99
C PRO A 69 -6.16 -56.89 2.96
N ALA A 70 -6.09 -55.96 2.00
CA ALA A 70 -5.00 -55.01 1.83
C ALA A 70 -4.78 -54.20 3.12
N ALA A 71 -3.51 -53.94 3.46
CA ALA A 71 -3.14 -53.05 4.55
C ALA A 71 -3.73 -51.65 4.31
N GLU A 72 -4.51 -51.17 5.27
CA GLU A 72 -4.98 -49.78 5.32
C GLU A 72 -3.77 -48.85 5.38
N SER A 73 -3.71 -47.84 4.50
CA SER A 73 -2.72 -46.78 4.59
C SER A 73 -2.88 -46.08 5.95
N GLU A 74 -1.86 -46.13 6.80
CA GLU A 74 -1.86 -45.43 8.08
C GLU A 74 -2.08 -43.93 7.82
N SER A 75 -3.15 -43.37 8.41
CA SER A 75 -3.44 -41.93 8.31
C SER A 75 -2.28 -41.14 8.92
N ILE A 76 -1.81 -40.13 8.18
CA ILE A 76 -0.70 -39.28 8.63
C ILE A 76 -1.15 -38.26 9.68
N VAL A 77 -2.46 -38.12 9.92
CA VAL A 77 -3.05 -37.24 10.94
C VAL A 77 -3.55 -38.04 12.15
N ALA A 78 -4.04 -39.26 11.94
CA ALA A 78 -4.66 -40.07 12.99
C ALA A 78 -3.68 -40.35 14.15
N GLY A 79 -4.15 -40.04 15.37
CA GLY A 79 -3.37 -40.23 16.59
C GLY A 79 -2.36 -39.12 16.91
N ARG A 80 -2.29 -38.06 16.09
CA ARG A 80 -1.53 -36.84 16.43
C ARG A 80 -2.33 -35.96 17.39
N GLU A 81 -1.61 -35.25 18.24
CA GLU A 81 -2.18 -34.18 19.06
C GLU A 81 -2.53 -33.00 18.14
N HIS A 82 -3.74 -32.46 18.29
CA HIS A 82 -4.21 -31.31 17.54
C HIS A 82 -4.49 -30.17 18.52
N THR A 83 -3.89 -29.02 18.26
CA THR A 83 -4.18 -27.76 18.96
C THR A 83 -4.52 -26.72 17.93
N ALA A 84 -5.82 -26.46 17.71
CA ALA A 84 -6.28 -25.44 16.78
C ALA A 84 -5.58 -24.10 17.05
N ASP A 85 -4.93 -23.56 16.04
CA ASP A 85 -4.35 -22.22 16.09
C ASP A 85 -5.45 -21.21 15.76
N PRO A 86 -5.81 -20.31 16.69
CA PRO A 86 -6.84 -19.29 16.45
C PRO A 86 -6.57 -18.41 15.24
N GLN A 87 -5.30 -18.24 14.85
CA GLN A 87 -4.91 -17.46 13.66
C GLN A 87 -5.04 -18.26 12.36
N LEU A 88 -5.23 -19.58 12.42
CA LEU A 88 -5.38 -20.43 11.23
C LEU A 88 -6.84 -20.77 10.92
N VAL A 89 -7.65 -20.93 11.97
CA VAL A 89 -9.01 -21.51 11.88
C VAL A 89 -10.09 -20.46 11.67
N ASN A 90 -11.18 -20.85 11.01
CA ASN A 90 -12.32 -20.00 10.65
C ASN A 90 -11.97 -18.81 9.75
N ILE A 91 -10.83 -18.89 9.06
CA ILE A 91 -10.40 -17.96 8.04
C ILE A 91 -10.41 -18.70 6.70
N THR A 92 -10.95 -18.07 5.67
CA THR A 92 -10.83 -18.54 4.30
C THR A 92 -9.53 -18.02 3.73
N TRP A 93 -8.62 -18.91 3.38
CA TRP A 93 -7.30 -18.60 2.85
C TRP A 93 -7.28 -18.80 1.34
N GLU A 94 -6.96 -17.77 0.57
CA GLU A 94 -6.83 -17.81 -0.89
C GLU A 94 -5.38 -18.07 -1.29
N TRP A 95 -5.13 -19.10 -2.12
CA TRP A 95 -3.80 -19.42 -2.61
C TRP A 95 -3.36 -18.37 -3.63
N ILE A 96 -2.28 -17.64 -3.35
CA ILE A 96 -1.82 -16.53 -4.20
C ILE A 96 -0.52 -16.87 -4.93
N GLN A 97 0.34 -17.73 -4.37
CA GLN A 97 1.63 -18.02 -4.96
C GLN A 97 2.24 -19.35 -4.50
N ARG A 98 3.06 -19.97 -5.37
CA ARG A 98 4.10 -20.93 -5.01
C ARG A 98 5.49 -20.43 -5.39
N ASP A 99 6.35 -20.29 -4.39
CA ASP A 99 7.78 -20.10 -4.56
C ASP A 99 8.47 -21.48 -4.67
N PRO A 100 9.26 -21.74 -5.73
CA PRO A 100 10.01 -22.97 -5.88
C PRO A 100 11.10 -23.17 -4.81
N ASN A 101 11.46 -22.11 -4.07
CA ASN A 101 12.45 -22.12 -2.99
C ASN A 101 13.82 -22.66 -3.47
N GLY A 102 14.21 -22.25 -4.68
CA GLY A 102 15.45 -22.66 -5.34
C GLY A 102 15.46 -24.10 -5.89
N ASN A 103 14.31 -24.76 -5.95
CA ASN A 103 14.14 -26.07 -6.59
C ASN A 103 13.86 -25.94 -8.10
N ASP A 104 14.05 -27.04 -8.86
CA ASP A 104 13.81 -27.10 -10.32
C ASP A 104 12.31 -27.13 -10.71
N ILE A 105 11.41 -26.75 -9.81
CA ILE A 105 9.98 -26.62 -10.12
C ILE A 105 9.65 -25.19 -10.55
N GLU A 106 8.60 -25.04 -11.34
CA GLU A 106 8.18 -23.72 -11.82
C GLU A 106 7.52 -22.92 -10.70
N ALA A 107 7.82 -21.62 -10.64
CA ALA A 107 7.11 -20.69 -9.76
C ALA A 107 5.68 -20.48 -10.28
N ILE A 108 4.72 -20.44 -9.37
CA ILE A 108 3.31 -20.27 -9.73
C ILE A 108 2.83 -18.95 -9.12
N ALA A 109 2.28 -18.07 -9.96
CA ALA A 109 1.39 -17.01 -9.52
C ALA A 109 -0.05 -17.48 -9.80
N VAL A 110 -0.95 -17.37 -8.84
CA VAL A 110 -2.32 -17.88 -8.97
C VAL A 110 -3.20 -16.78 -9.55
N PRO A 111 -3.71 -16.91 -10.78
CA PRO A 111 -4.40 -15.82 -11.47
C PRO A 111 -5.83 -15.58 -10.97
N GLU A 112 -6.45 -16.54 -10.30
CA GLU A 112 -7.81 -16.42 -9.72
C GLU A 112 -7.83 -17.04 -8.31
N PRO A 113 -7.17 -16.41 -7.31
CA PRO A 113 -7.00 -16.97 -5.95
C PRO A 113 -8.30 -17.38 -5.26
N GLU A 114 -9.40 -16.69 -5.54
CA GLU A 114 -10.75 -16.95 -5.03
C GLU A 114 -11.30 -18.33 -5.44
N LYS A 115 -10.75 -18.92 -6.51
CA LYS A 115 -11.05 -20.29 -6.94
C LYS A 115 -10.24 -21.34 -6.18
N TYR A 116 -9.21 -20.95 -5.43
CA TYR A 116 -8.25 -21.82 -4.78
C TYR A 116 -8.17 -21.53 -3.27
N THR A 117 -9.17 -21.96 -2.52
CA THR A 117 -9.32 -21.58 -1.10
C THR A 117 -9.09 -22.73 -0.13
N LEU A 118 -8.69 -22.40 1.10
CA LEU A 118 -8.61 -23.31 2.25
C LEU A 118 -9.39 -22.74 3.44
N LEU A 119 -10.15 -23.58 4.12
CA LEU A 119 -10.81 -23.25 5.38
C LEU A 119 -10.50 -24.34 6.40
N PHE A 120 -9.81 -23.96 7.48
CA PHE A 120 -9.52 -24.85 8.61
C PHE A 120 -10.55 -24.69 9.72
N ASN A 121 -11.10 -25.79 10.20
CA ASN A 121 -12.03 -25.81 11.33
C ASN A 121 -11.29 -26.16 12.62
N ALA A 122 -11.75 -25.63 13.75
CA ALA A 122 -11.14 -25.90 15.06
C ALA A 122 -11.23 -27.38 15.54
N ASP A 123 -11.98 -28.23 14.84
CA ASP A 123 -12.15 -29.65 15.16
C ASP A 123 -11.12 -30.58 14.49
N GLY A 124 -10.15 -30.02 13.75
CA GLY A 124 -9.15 -30.79 13.01
C GLY A 124 -9.59 -31.20 11.61
N THR A 125 -10.67 -30.63 11.08
CA THR A 125 -11.08 -30.81 9.67
C THR A 125 -10.77 -29.57 8.83
N PHE A 126 -10.54 -29.75 7.52
CA PHE A 126 -10.46 -28.63 6.59
C PHE A 126 -11.27 -28.91 5.33
N SER A 127 -11.71 -27.84 4.67
CA SER A 127 -12.24 -27.87 3.32
C SER A 127 -11.40 -27.00 2.41
N ALA A 128 -11.27 -27.39 1.15
CA ALA A 128 -10.58 -26.65 0.13
C ALA A 128 -11.45 -26.52 -1.13
N GLN A 129 -11.51 -25.33 -1.72
CA GLN A 129 -11.94 -25.19 -3.10
C GLN A 129 -10.68 -25.25 -3.97
N ILE A 130 -10.64 -26.15 -4.95
CA ILE A 130 -9.56 -26.26 -5.92
C ILE A 130 -10.16 -26.12 -7.32
N ASP A 131 -10.29 -24.88 -7.76
CA ASP A 131 -10.99 -24.49 -8.97
C ASP A 131 -12.44 -24.97 -8.99
N CYS A 132 -12.78 -25.96 -9.81
CA CYS A 132 -14.15 -26.46 -9.95
C CYS A 132 -14.51 -27.55 -8.92
N ASN A 133 -13.55 -28.01 -8.12
CA ASN A 133 -13.73 -29.11 -7.18
C ASN A 133 -13.63 -28.67 -5.73
N THR A 134 -14.43 -29.29 -4.87
CA THR A 134 -14.30 -29.15 -3.41
C THR A 134 -13.66 -30.41 -2.85
N VAL A 135 -12.66 -30.21 -2.00
CA VAL A 135 -11.91 -31.26 -1.31
C VAL A 135 -12.08 -31.10 0.19
N PHE A 136 -12.22 -32.22 0.89
CA PHE A 136 -12.29 -32.25 2.34
C PHE A 136 -11.09 -33.02 2.88
N GLY A 137 -10.67 -32.72 4.10
CA GLY A 137 -9.59 -33.46 4.74
C GLY A 137 -9.52 -33.28 6.24
N GLU A 138 -8.54 -33.95 6.83
CA GLU A 138 -8.22 -33.83 8.24
C GLU A 138 -6.84 -33.17 8.38
N TYR A 139 -6.66 -32.40 9.44
CA TYR A 139 -5.38 -31.80 9.78
C TYR A 139 -5.10 -31.86 11.28
N ALA A 140 -3.81 -31.83 11.62
CA ALA A 140 -3.35 -31.66 12.99
C ALA A 140 -2.23 -30.64 13.03
N THR A 141 -2.20 -29.87 14.12
CA THR A 141 -1.20 -28.85 14.40
C THR A 141 -0.55 -29.16 15.74
N THR A 142 0.78 -29.14 15.76
CA THR A 142 1.58 -29.27 16.99
C THR A 142 2.36 -27.99 17.23
N PRO A 143 2.29 -27.38 18.42
CA PRO A 143 3.05 -26.17 18.68
C PRO A 143 4.58 -26.39 18.77
N PRO A 144 5.39 -25.43 18.29
CA PRO A 144 4.99 -24.29 17.45
C PRO A 144 4.89 -24.71 15.97
N ASN A 145 3.83 -24.23 15.30
CA ASN A 145 3.78 -24.00 13.85
C ASN A 145 4.02 -25.22 12.92
N THR A 146 3.81 -26.44 13.42
CA THR A 146 3.83 -27.67 12.59
C THR A 146 2.43 -27.98 12.10
N ILE A 147 2.28 -28.43 10.86
CA ILE A 147 1.01 -28.89 10.30
C ILE A 147 1.17 -30.24 9.62
N PHE A 148 0.15 -31.07 9.74
CA PHE A 148 -0.01 -32.31 8.99
C PHE A 148 -1.39 -32.28 8.37
N MET A 149 -1.49 -32.48 7.05
CA MET A 149 -2.75 -32.44 6.32
C MET A 149 -2.92 -33.73 5.53
N GLN A 150 -4.11 -34.32 5.60
CA GLN A 150 -4.47 -35.49 4.82
C GLN A 150 -5.74 -35.21 4.02
N LEU A 151 -5.63 -35.37 2.70
CA LEU A 151 -6.79 -35.32 1.83
C LEU A 151 -7.75 -36.47 2.12
N GLY A 152 -9.02 -36.11 2.18
CA GLY A 152 -10.17 -37.01 2.27
C GLY A 152 -10.95 -37.01 0.95
N PRO A 153 -12.29 -37.12 0.99
CA PRO A 153 -13.10 -37.18 -0.23
C PRO A 153 -13.04 -35.86 -1.01
N SER A 154 -13.06 -35.98 -2.34
CA SER A 154 -13.17 -34.85 -3.26
C SER A 154 -14.34 -35.04 -4.22
N THR A 155 -14.86 -33.93 -4.74
CA THR A 155 -15.67 -33.97 -5.97
C THR A 155 -14.75 -34.32 -7.15
N MET A 156 -15.29 -35.03 -8.15
CA MET A 156 -14.56 -35.39 -9.37
C MET A 156 -15.23 -34.79 -10.60
N VAL A 157 -15.28 -33.46 -10.64
CA VAL A 157 -15.65 -32.70 -11.83
C VAL A 157 -14.37 -32.45 -12.64
N ALA A 158 -14.49 -32.54 -13.97
CA ALA A 158 -13.39 -32.16 -14.85
C ALA A 158 -13.34 -30.63 -14.94
N CYS A 159 -12.25 -30.04 -14.45
CA CYS A 159 -12.01 -28.60 -14.56
C CYS A 159 -11.43 -28.24 -15.93
N GLU A 160 -11.28 -26.94 -16.19
CA GLU A 160 -10.69 -26.43 -17.43
C GLU A 160 -9.20 -26.80 -17.56
N GLU A 161 -8.64 -26.76 -18.77
CA GLU A 161 -7.24 -27.15 -19.02
C GLU A 161 -6.22 -26.21 -18.35
N THR A 162 -6.62 -24.98 -18.02
CA THR A 162 -5.81 -23.97 -17.31
C THR A 162 -5.89 -24.08 -15.79
N SER A 163 -6.65 -25.05 -15.27
CA SER A 163 -6.84 -25.26 -13.83
C SER A 163 -5.54 -25.61 -13.11
N LEU A 164 -5.27 -24.94 -11.99
CA LEU A 164 -4.16 -25.22 -11.06
C LEU A 164 -4.55 -26.23 -9.96
N ALA A 165 -5.68 -26.93 -10.11
CA ALA A 165 -6.13 -27.91 -9.14
C ALA A 165 -5.12 -29.04 -8.88
N PRO A 166 -4.40 -29.59 -9.88
CA PRO A 166 -3.31 -30.55 -9.66
C PRO A 166 -2.16 -29.98 -8.82
N GLU A 167 -1.83 -28.71 -9.02
CA GLU A 167 -0.71 -28.01 -8.39
C GLU A 167 -1.02 -27.72 -6.92
N MET A 168 -2.21 -27.20 -6.60
CA MET A 168 -2.64 -27.01 -5.22
C MET A 168 -2.75 -28.36 -4.48
N SER A 169 -3.25 -29.40 -5.17
CA SER A 169 -3.40 -30.75 -4.59
C SER A 169 -2.08 -31.36 -4.09
N GLN A 170 -0.95 -30.99 -4.70
CA GLN A 170 0.37 -31.51 -4.33
C GLN A 170 0.87 -31.02 -2.97
N MET A 171 0.37 -29.88 -2.48
CA MET A 171 0.76 -29.32 -1.18
C MET A 171 0.24 -30.16 -0.01
N PHE A 172 -0.94 -30.78 -0.17
CA PHE A 172 -1.57 -31.55 0.91
C PHE A 172 -0.80 -32.84 1.19
N GLY A 173 -0.20 -32.92 2.39
CA GLY A 173 0.64 -34.03 2.83
C GLY A 173 2.11 -33.62 2.97
N PRO A 174 2.75 -33.06 1.93
CA PRO A 174 4.12 -32.54 2.01
C PRO A 174 4.30 -31.28 2.86
N ALA A 175 3.26 -30.45 3.05
CA ALA A 175 3.33 -29.31 3.97
C ALA A 175 3.67 -29.78 5.40
N GLN A 176 4.69 -29.19 6.01
CA GLN A 176 5.18 -29.59 7.35
C GLN A 176 5.10 -28.47 8.38
N SER A 177 5.23 -27.22 7.95
CA SER A 177 5.12 -26.07 8.83
C SER A 177 4.35 -24.96 8.16
N TYR A 178 3.78 -24.09 8.98
CA TYR A 178 3.16 -22.87 8.54
C TYR A 178 3.70 -21.69 9.34
N ARG A 179 3.51 -20.47 8.83
CA ARG A 179 3.75 -19.24 9.57
C ARG A 179 2.81 -18.18 9.06
N PHE A 180 2.67 -17.12 9.84
CA PHE A 180 1.97 -15.93 9.44
C PHE A 180 2.96 -14.82 9.14
N GLU A 181 2.67 -14.07 8.09
CA GLU A 181 3.34 -12.83 7.70
C GLU A 181 2.29 -11.72 7.65
N GLU A 182 2.74 -10.46 7.53
CA GLU A 182 1.86 -9.28 7.43
C GLU A 182 0.80 -9.24 8.56
N ASP A 183 1.25 -9.36 9.81
CA ASP A 183 0.40 -9.34 11.02
C ASP A 183 -0.75 -10.37 11.04
N GLY A 184 -0.63 -11.46 10.28
CA GLY A 184 -1.65 -12.49 10.20
C GLY A 184 -2.39 -12.53 8.87
N ALA A 185 -2.22 -11.54 7.99
CA ALA A 185 -2.93 -11.47 6.72
C ALA A 185 -2.42 -12.50 5.69
N VAL A 186 -1.17 -12.97 5.83
CA VAL A 186 -0.57 -13.94 4.91
C VAL A 186 -0.21 -15.23 5.64
N LEU A 187 -0.79 -16.35 5.22
CA LEU A 187 -0.47 -17.70 5.67
C LEU A 187 0.53 -18.34 4.71
N VAL A 188 1.65 -18.81 5.23
CA VAL A 188 2.71 -19.42 4.42
C VAL A 188 2.96 -20.85 4.83
N PHE A 189 2.80 -21.80 3.90
CA PHE A 189 3.14 -23.21 4.08
C PHE A 189 4.52 -23.54 3.52
N SER A 190 5.37 -24.17 4.35
CA SER A 190 6.65 -24.71 3.90
C SER A 190 6.61 -26.23 3.79
N TRP A 191 7.09 -26.74 2.67
CA TRP A 191 7.09 -28.15 2.38
C TRP A 191 8.28 -28.85 3.04
N ALA A 192 8.15 -30.16 3.20
CA ALA A 192 9.21 -31.04 3.66
C ALA A 192 10.54 -30.85 2.90
N ALA A 193 11.66 -31.05 3.60
CA ALA A 193 13.00 -31.16 3.01
C ALA A 193 13.47 -29.94 2.19
N GLY A 194 12.97 -28.74 2.47
CA GLY A 194 13.32 -27.54 1.70
C GLY A 194 12.61 -27.48 0.35
N GLY A 195 11.45 -28.14 0.24
CA GLY A 195 10.58 -28.05 -0.92
C GLY A 195 9.97 -26.64 -1.10
N PRO A 196 8.97 -26.53 -1.98
CA PRO A 196 8.31 -25.27 -2.30
C PRO A 196 7.69 -24.59 -1.07
N VAL A 197 7.38 -23.31 -1.24
CA VAL A 197 6.68 -22.50 -0.24
C VAL A 197 5.42 -21.94 -0.89
N ASP A 198 4.26 -22.26 -0.31
CA ASP A 198 2.97 -21.73 -0.79
C ASP A 198 2.52 -20.57 0.11
N TYR A 199 2.08 -19.48 -0.52
CA TYR A 199 1.55 -18.28 0.13
C TYR A 199 0.05 -18.23 -0.08
N TYR A 200 -0.66 -17.88 0.98
CA TYR A 200 -2.09 -17.68 1.00
C TYR A 200 -2.40 -16.34 1.66
N ARG A 201 -3.42 -15.63 1.18
CA ARG A 201 -3.95 -14.44 1.87
C ARG A 201 -5.27 -14.75 2.57
N ASP A 202 -5.56 -14.03 3.64
CA ASP A 202 -6.89 -14.03 4.26
C ASP A 202 -7.90 -13.42 3.28
N ALA A 203 -8.88 -14.19 2.83
CA ALA A 203 -9.91 -13.76 1.89
C ALA A 203 -10.87 -12.71 2.47
N SER A 204 -10.85 -12.49 3.80
CA SER A 204 -11.60 -11.42 4.45
C SER A 204 -10.84 -10.09 4.49
N VAL A 205 -9.54 -10.11 4.20
CA VAL A 205 -8.71 -8.92 4.07
C VAL A 205 -8.61 -8.60 2.58
N GLU A 206 -9.35 -7.60 2.13
CA GLU A 206 -9.20 -7.09 0.77
C GLU A 206 -7.75 -6.65 0.54
N ALA A 207 -7.18 -7.05 -0.59
CA ALA A 207 -5.82 -6.66 -0.91
C ALA A 207 -5.75 -5.11 -1.00
N PRO A 208 -4.73 -4.45 -0.43
CA PRO A 208 -4.60 -3.00 -0.53
C PRO A 208 -4.67 -2.56 -2.00
N GLY A 209 -5.50 -1.55 -2.31
CA GLY A 209 -5.76 -1.13 -3.69
C GLY A 209 -7.03 -1.72 -4.32
N THR A 210 -7.70 -2.71 -3.68
CA THR A 210 -8.89 -3.38 -4.24
C THR A 210 -10.06 -2.41 -4.39
N ALA A 211 -10.38 -1.64 -3.35
CA ALA A 211 -11.48 -0.68 -3.38
C ALA A 211 -11.28 0.38 -4.48
N GLU A 212 -10.04 0.82 -4.70
CA GLU A 212 -9.69 1.79 -5.73
C GLU A 212 -9.96 1.24 -7.14
N VAL A 213 -9.53 0.01 -7.45
CA VAL A 213 -9.72 -0.56 -8.80
C VAL A 213 -11.12 -1.11 -9.05
N GLU A 214 -11.77 -1.67 -8.04
CA GLU A 214 -13.15 -2.19 -8.15
C GLU A 214 -14.18 -1.07 -8.12
N GLY A 215 -13.84 0.08 -7.54
CA GLY A 215 -14.66 1.28 -7.57
C GLY A 215 -14.86 1.84 -8.98
N ILE A 216 -13.95 1.57 -9.93
CA ILE A 216 -13.97 2.15 -11.27
C ILE A 216 -15.13 1.56 -12.12
N PRO A 217 -16.07 2.37 -12.64
CA PRO A 217 -17.15 1.90 -13.49
C PRO A 217 -16.60 1.42 -14.83
N GLU A 218 -17.20 0.37 -15.39
CA GLU A 218 -16.76 -0.26 -16.64
C GLU A 218 -16.57 0.74 -17.81
N ASP A 219 -17.32 1.84 -17.83
CA ASP A 219 -17.32 2.85 -18.89
C ASP A 219 -16.55 4.14 -18.57
N ALA A 220 -15.91 4.23 -17.40
CA ALA A 220 -15.27 5.47 -16.96
C ALA A 220 -13.89 5.71 -17.57
N ILE A 221 -13.16 4.64 -17.93
CA ILE A 221 -11.88 4.77 -18.64
C ILE A 221 -12.17 4.94 -20.13
N GLN A 222 -12.04 6.19 -20.61
CA GLN A 222 -12.28 6.53 -22.01
C GLN A 222 -11.03 7.07 -22.69
N MET A 223 -10.88 6.75 -23.97
CA MET A 223 -9.75 7.19 -24.77
C MET A 223 -10.10 7.21 -26.25
N ASP A 224 -9.73 8.28 -26.94
CA ASP A 224 -9.78 8.33 -28.40
C ASP A 224 -8.56 7.62 -28.97
N LEU A 225 -8.78 6.44 -29.55
CA LEU A 225 -7.74 5.59 -30.14
C LEU A 225 -6.99 6.23 -31.30
N GLN A 226 -7.40 7.39 -31.82
CA GLN A 226 -6.75 8.08 -32.95
C GLN A 226 -6.61 7.20 -34.21
N GLY A 227 -7.38 6.10 -34.32
CA GLY A 227 -7.23 5.06 -35.34
C GLY A 227 -5.95 4.22 -35.23
N LEU A 228 -5.32 4.17 -34.05
CA LEU A 228 -4.16 3.32 -33.74
C LEU A 228 -4.57 1.86 -33.49
N ALA A 229 -5.73 1.68 -32.86
CA ALA A 229 -6.42 0.41 -32.67
C ALA A 229 -7.90 0.57 -33.07
N THR A 230 -8.61 -0.55 -33.17
CA THR A 230 -10.05 -0.62 -33.47
C THR A 230 -10.91 -0.68 -32.22
N SER A 231 -10.40 -1.29 -31.15
CA SER A 231 -11.03 -1.41 -29.84
C SER A 231 -9.97 -1.43 -28.74
N TYR A 232 -10.42 -1.19 -27.51
CA TYR A 232 -9.68 -1.53 -26.31
C TYR A 232 -10.63 -2.16 -25.30
N ALA A 233 -10.07 -2.96 -24.40
CA ALA A 233 -10.78 -3.55 -23.28
C ALA A 233 -9.88 -3.45 -22.06
N TRP A 234 -10.47 -3.34 -20.88
CA TRP A 234 -9.74 -3.38 -19.64
C TRP A 234 -10.39 -4.35 -18.67
N THR A 235 -9.56 -4.87 -17.77
CA THR A 235 -9.97 -5.82 -16.73
C THR A 235 -9.19 -5.54 -15.47
N VAL A 236 -9.85 -5.64 -14.31
CA VAL A 236 -9.16 -5.70 -13.03
C VAL A 236 -8.38 -7.02 -12.98
N GLN A 237 -7.07 -6.92 -12.78
CA GLN A 237 -6.19 -8.04 -12.52
C GLN A 237 -6.04 -8.17 -11.00
N PRO A 238 -6.12 -9.38 -10.45
CA PRO A 238 -5.89 -9.58 -9.03
C PRO A 238 -4.43 -9.25 -8.68
N GLY A 239 -4.26 -8.74 -7.46
CA GLY A 239 -2.94 -8.50 -6.90
C GLY A 239 -2.21 -9.81 -6.62
N ASN A 240 -0.90 -9.80 -6.85
CA ASN A 240 0.02 -10.91 -6.61
C ASN A 240 1.19 -10.44 -5.75
N PRO A 241 1.51 -11.12 -4.64
CA PRO A 241 2.56 -10.70 -3.72
C PRO A 241 3.95 -10.67 -4.38
N ILE A 242 4.91 -9.99 -3.74
CA ILE A 242 6.29 -9.96 -4.21
C ILE A 242 6.95 -11.31 -3.86
N PRO A 243 7.45 -12.09 -4.84
CA PRO A 243 8.18 -13.32 -4.56
C PRO A 243 9.41 -13.04 -3.69
N PRO A 244 9.71 -13.88 -2.68
CA PRO A 244 10.90 -13.69 -1.88
C PRO A 244 12.16 -13.91 -2.72
N GLY A 245 13.18 -13.10 -2.44
CA GLY A 245 14.48 -13.17 -3.10
C GLY A 245 14.75 -12.00 -4.05
N PRO A 246 16.01 -11.84 -4.50
CA PRO A 246 16.42 -10.71 -5.31
C PRO A 246 15.75 -10.75 -6.69
N GLY A 247 15.00 -9.70 -7.03
CA GLY A 247 14.37 -9.52 -8.34
C GLY A 247 12.94 -10.05 -8.46
N GLY A 248 12.31 -10.48 -7.35
CA GLY A 248 10.88 -10.77 -7.32
C GLY A 248 10.06 -9.53 -7.71
N GLN A 249 9.04 -9.73 -8.56
CA GLN A 249 8.06 -8.69 -8.91
C GLN A 249 6.68 -9.12 -8.42
N GLY A 250 5.98 -8.19 -7.80
CA GLY A 250 4.58 -8.33 -7.42
C GLY A 250 3.78 -7.09 -7.83
N PHE A 251 2.47 -7.20 -7.74
CA PHE A 251 1.52 -6.16 -8.13
C PHE A 251 0.38 -6.09 -7.12
N PRO A 252 -0.10 -4.90 -6.74
CA PRO A 252 -1.42 -4.78 -6.15
C PRO A 252 -2.49 -5.17 -7.19
N PRO A 253 -3.75 -5.33 -6.78
CA PRO A 253 -4.87 -5.28 -7.72
C PRO A 253 -4.72 -4.05 -8.62
N HIS A 254 -4.85 -4.25 -9.93
CA HIS A 254 -4.56 -3.21 -10.91
C HIS A 254 -5.40 -3.39 -12.16
N ILE A 255 -5.59 -2.32 -12.92
CA ILE A 255 -6.26 -2.41 -14.21
C ILE A 255 -5.22 -2.68 -15.29
N LEU A 256 -5.48 -3.69 -16.11
CA LEU A 256 -4.75 -3.93 -17.35
C LEU A 256 -5.67 -3.68 -18.54
N LEU A 257 -5.23 -2.79 -19.42
CA LEU A 257 -5.93 -2.40 -20.63
C LEU A 257 -5.17 -2.90 -21.85
N THR A 258 -5.85 -3.66 -22.69
CA THR A 258 -5.34 -4.25 -23.94
C THR A 258 -6.11 -3.72 -25.15
N PHE A 259 -5.54 -3.90 -26.35
CA PHE A 259 -6.05 -3.34 -27.60
C PHE A 259 -6.36 -4.45 -28.62
N ASP A 260 -7.33 -4.21 -29.50
CA ASP A 260 -7.70 -5.10 -30.62
C ASP A 260 -8.00 -6.55 -30.19
N ASP A 261 -8.71 -6.72 -29.07
CA ASP A 261 -9.12 -8.00 -28.48
C ASP A 261 -7.96 -8.92 -28.05
N ALA A 262 -6.74 -8.40 -27.95
CA ALA A 262 -5.59 -9.16 -27.48
C ALA A 262 -5.74 -9.54 -26.00
N THR A 263 -5.42 -10.78 -25.65
CA THR A 263 -5.47 -11.21 -24.24
C THR A 263 -4.26 -10.69 -23.46
N PRO A 264 -4.38 -10.51 -22.12
CA PRO A 264 -3.24 -10.20 -21.27
C PRO A 264 -2.02 -11.10 -21.51
N GLU A 265 -2.25 -12.41 -21.65
CA GLU A 265 -1.21 -13.41 -21.90
C GLU A 265 -0.48 -13.17 -23.24
N GLU A 266 -1.24 -12.95 -24.32
CA GLU A 266 -0.69 -12.67 -25.65
C GLU A 266 0.13 -11.38 -25.67
N VAL A 267 -0.36 -10.36 -24.98
CA VAL A 267 0.27 -9.05 -24.88
C VAL A 267 1.57 -9.12 -24.07
N MET A 268 1.59 -9.87 -22.97
CA MET A 268 2.81 -10.12 -22.19
C MET A 268 3.85 -10.90 -23.00
N ALA A 269 3.42 -11.97 -23.68
CA ALA A 269 4.31 -12.84 -24.44
C ALA A 269 4.96 -12.13 -25.64
N ASN A 270 4.21 -11.25 -26.31
CA ASN A 270 4.63 -10.61 -27.56
C ASN A 270 5.01 -9.14 -27.42
N ARG A 271 5.03 -8.60 -26.19
CA ARG A 271 5.25 -7.17 -25.92
C ARG A 271 4.27 -6.30 -26.70
N GLY A 272 3.00 -6.70 -26.71
CA GLY A 272 1.93 -5.92 -27.33
C GLY A 272 1.72 -4.56 -26.65
N ALA A 273 0.98 -3.69 -27.35
CA ALA A 273 0.50 -2.43 -26.79
C ALA A 273 -0.37 -2.70 -25.56
N ARG A 274 -0.13 -1.96 -24.47
CA ARG A 274 -0.81 -2.16 -23.18
C ARG A 274 -0.67 -0.99 -22.26
N MET A 275 -1.65 -0.81 -21.37
CA MET A 275 -1.60 0.15 -20.29
C MET A 275 -1.89 -0.53 -18.97
N TYR A 276 -1.05 -0.28 -17.98
CA TYR A 276 -1.32 -0.60 -16.58
C TYR A 276 -1.81 0.65 -15.87
N ILE A 277 -2.80 0.48 -15.00
CA ILE A 277 -3.16 1.49 -14.02
C ILE A 277 -3.10 0.87 -12.62
N PHE A 278 -2.21 1.38 -11.79
CA PHE A 278 -1.97 0.90 -10.43
C PHE A 278 -2.51 1.89 -9.40
N PRO A 279 -3.13 1.44 -8.30
CA PRO A 279 -3.32 2.26 -7.11
C PRO A 279 -1.95 2.63 -6.54
N THR A 280 -1.57 3.90 -6.62
CA THR A 280 -0.20 4.37 -6.40
C THR A 280 0.29 4.00 -5.01
N GLN A 281 -0.50 4.34 -3.97
CA GLN A 281 -0.09 4.16 -2.59
C GLN A 281 -0.07 2.68 -2.19
N ALA A 282 -1.01 1.86 -2.67
CA ALA A 282 -0.99 0.43 -2.46
C ALA A 282 0.29 -0.20 -3.04
N TYR A 283 0.69 0.22 -4.24
CA TYR A 283 1.90 -0.31 -4.87
C TYR A 283 3.17 0.09 -4.12
N VAL A 284 3.23 1.35 -3.65
CA VAL A 284 4.33 1.86 -2.81
C VAL A 284 4.42 1.07 -1.50
N ASN A 285 3.31 0.94 -0.77
CA ASN A 285 3.26 0.26 0.53
C ASN A 285 3.68 -1.21 0.41
N MET A 286 3.21 -1.89 -0.63
CA MET A 286 3.56 -3.28 -0.91
C MET A 286 5.08 -3.50 -1.05
N TYR A 287 5.78 -2.60 -1.74
CA TYR A 287 7.23 -2.70 -1.92
C TYR A 287 8.01 -2.27 -0.68
N ILE A 288 7.52 -1.26 0.06
CA ILE A 288 8.09 -0.86 1.36
C ILE A 288 8.01 -2.00 2.38
N ALA A 289 6.89 -2.72 2.43
CA ALA A 289 6.71 -3.89 3.30
C ALA A 289 7.71 -5.02 3.00
N ALA A 290 8.23 -5.09 1.77
CA ALA A 290 9.27 -6.01 1.34
C ALA A 290 10.70 -5.43 1.47
N ASP A 291 10.89 -4.37 2.25
CA ASP A 291 12.17 -3.65 2.42
C ASP A 291 12.78 -3.16 1.09
N ASN A 292 11.94 -2.78 0.12
CA ASN A 292 12.36 -2.34 -1.21
C ASN A 292 11.72 -1.01 -1.61
N THR A 293 12.52 0.04 -1.82
CA THR A 293 12.02 1.38 -2.16
C THR A 293 11.79 1.62 -3.65
N ILE A 294 12.05 0.64 -4.53
CA ILE A 294 12.14 0.87 -5.97
C ILE A 294 10.88 1.54 -6.55
N VAL A 295 9.68 1.13 -6.11
CA VAL A 295 8.41 1.73 -6.58
C VAL A 295 8.26 3.16 -6.06
N ALA A 296 8.53 3.41 -4.78
CA ALA A 296 8.53 4.76 -4.20
C ALA A 296 9.51 5.68 -4.92
N ASP A 297 10.70 5.19 -5.26
CA ASP A 297 11.71 5.93 -6.01
C ASP A 297 11.23 6.25 -7.44
N GLN A 298 10.49 5.34 -8.11
CA GLN A 298 9.89 5.61 -9.43
C GLN A 298 8.78 6.68 -9.35
N VAL A 299 7.92 6.60 -8.33
CA VAL A 299 6.82 7.56 -8.11
C VAL A 299 7.40 8.94 -7.83
N ALA A 300 8.31 9.06 -6.86
CA ALA A 300 8.96 10.33 -6.52
C ALA A 300 9.71 10.93 -7.73
N ARG A 301 10.32 10.08 -8.57
CA ARG A 301 10.96 10.54 -9.82
C ARG A 301 9.95 11.11 -10.81
N LEU A 302 8.77 10.49 -10.94
CA LEU A 302 7.71 11.02 -11.80
C LEU A 302 7.16 12.35 -11.25
N GLU A 303 6.90 12.44 -9.95
CA GLU A 303 6.46 13.68 -9.28
C GLU A 303 7.43 14.83 -9.48
N GLU A 304 8.74 14.59 -9.35
CA GLU A 304 9.77 15.60 -9.62
C GLU A 304 9.72 16.08 -11.07
N LEU A 305 9.51 15.16 -12.02
CA LEU A 305 9.38 15.53 -13.43
C LEU A 305 8.10 16.33 -13.68
N ILE A 306 6.98 15.98 -13.06
CA ILE A 306 5.73 16.73 -13.19
C ILE A 306 5.90 18.14 -12.60
N ALA A 307 6.38 18.23 -11.36
CA ALA A 307 6.55 19.51 -10.65
C ALA A 307 7.48 20.50 -11.37
N THR A 308 8.44 19.99 -12.15
CA THR A 308 9.40 20.82 -12.89
C THR A 308 9.01 21.05 -14.34
N ALA A 309 7.89 20.50 -14.83
CA ALA A 309 7.51 20.55 -16.24
C ALA A 309 7.39 21.98 -16.79
N ALA A 310 6.71 22.87 -16.05
CA ALA A 310 6.47 24.25 -16.48
C ALA A 310 7.75 25.09 -16.67
N ASP A 311 8.79 24.81 -15.88
CA ASP A 311 10.06 25.54 -15.87
C ASP A 311 11.19 24.82 -16.63
N ARG A 312 10.92 23.64 -17.20
CA ARG A 312 11.94 22.81 -17.84
C ARG A 312 12.42 23.43 -19.14
N THR A 313 13.72 23.75 -19.19
CA THR A 313 14.38 24.30 -20.39
C THR A 313 15.39 23.35 -21.04
N THR A 314 15.74 22.27 -20.35
CA THR A 314 16.65 21.22 -20.83
C THR A 314 16.05 19.85 -20.61
N LEU A 315 16.52 18.88 -21.39
CA LEU A 315 16.18 17.48 -21.20
C LEU A 315 16.49 17.03 -19.75
N PRO A 316 15.62 16.25 -19.10
CA PRO A 316 15.84 15.80 -17.73
C PRO A 316 17.04 14.84 -17.64
N GLU A 317 17.60 14.66 -16.45
CA GLU A 317 18.65 13.66 -16.23
C GLU A 317 18.05 12.24 -16.09
N SER A 318 18.85 11.21 -16.32
CA SER A 318 18.45 9.82 -16.05
C SER A 318 18.45 9.53 -14.53
N PRO A 319 17.70 8.54 -14.05
CA PRO A 319 16.81 7.64 -14.80
C PRO A 319 15.43 8.24 -15.07
N MET A 320 14.75 7.73 -16.11
CA MET A 320 13.32 7.94 -16.32
C MET A 320 12.51 6.99 -15.44
N PRO A 321 11.35 7.42 -14.90
CA PRO A 321 10.50 6.55 -14.11
C PRO A 321 9.95 5.42 -14.98
N LEU A 322 9.71 4.23 -14.41
CA LEU A 322 8.99 3.15 -15.08
C LEU A 322 8.31 2.22 -14.07
N LEU A 323 7.00 2.09 -14.15
CA LEU A 323 6.24 1.01 -13.52
C LEU A 323 5.62 0.08 -14.58
N PRO A 324 5.53 -1.25 -14.40
CA PRO A 324 6.23 -2.06 -13.38
C PRO A 324 7.73 -1.77 -13.28
N PRO A 325 8.31 -1.82 -12.07
CA PRO A 325 9.69 -1.42 -11.85
C PRO A 325 10.63 -2.32 -12.67
N PRO A 326 11.56 -1.73 -13.43
CA PRO A 326 12.50 -2.52 -14.21
C PRO A 326 13.54 -3.17 -13.30
N SER A 327 14.14 -4.26 -13.77
CA SER A 327 15.28 -4.88 -13.06
C SER A 327 16.56 -4.03 -13.12
N THR A 328 16.59 -3.00 -13.98
CA THR A 328 17.70 -2.05 -14.17
C THR A 328 17.17 -0.64 -14.46
N TYR A 329 17.95 0.41 -14.20
CA TYR A 329 17.54 1.79 -14.46
C TYR A 329 17.29 2.07 -15.95
N MET A 330 16.30 2.91 -16.24
CA MET A 330 16.01 3.33 -17.61
C MET A 330 16.78 4.61 -17.97
N ASP A 331 18.03 4.43 -18.36
CA ASP A 331 18.98 5.50 -18.67
C ASP A 331 19.11 5.81 -20.18
N ARG A 332 18.48 4.98 -21.03
CA ARG A 332 18.55 5.01 -22.50
C ARG A 332 17.22 5.43 -23.14
N TRP A 333 16.91 6.71 -23.04
CA TRP A 333 15.66 7.28 -23.58
C TRP A 333 15.91 8.43 -24.57
N VAL A 334 14.91 8.70 -25.41
CA VAL A 334 14.89 9.76 -26.44
C VAL A 334 13.49 10.39 -26.60
N GLN A 335 13.42 11.39 -27.48
CA GLN A 335 12.25 12.10 -27.98
C GLN A 335 11.54 13.02 -26.97
N PHE A 336 12.23 13.55 -25.94
CA PHE A 336 11.54 13.92 -24.68
C PHE A 336 10.32 14.88 -24.77
N LEU A 337 9.24 14.63 -24.01
CA LEU A 337 8.02 15.45 -23.95
C LEU A 337 7.28 15.23 -22.62
N ASP A 338 6.94 16.35 -21.98
CA ASP A 338 5.92 16.47 -20.93
C ASP A 338 4.54 16.36 -21.57
N LEU A 339 3.74 15.39 -21.12
CA LEU A 339 2.48 15.03 -21.75
C LEU A 339 1.43 14.84 -20.66
N ASN A 340 0.45 15.74 -20.63
CA ASN A 340 -0.69 15.65 -19.72
C ASN A 340 -1.87 14.97 -20.42
N PHE A 341 -2.77 14.40 -19.62
CA PHE A 341 -4.04 13.82 -20.04
C PHE A 341 -5.18 14.41 -19.22
N GLY A 342 -6.43 14.13 -19.56
CA GLY A 342 -7.60 14.89 -19.11
C GLY A 342 -7.59 15.29 -17.63
N VAL A 343 -7.25 14.34 -16.74
CA VAL A 343 -7.27 14.52 -15.28
C VAL A 343 -5.91 14.23 -14.63
N GLY A 344 -4.82 14.34 -15.38
CA GLY A 344 -3.53 13.94 -14.86
C GLY A 344 -2.35 14.44 -15.66
N GLU A 345 -1.18 14.23 -15.08
CA GLU A 345 0.07 14.76 -15.58
C GLU A 345 1.09 13.65 -15.73
N GLY A 346 2.03 13.83 -16.65
CA GLY A 346 3.00 12.80 -16.91
C GLY A 346 4.03 13.16 -17.97
N VAL A 347 4.79 12.15 -18.33
CA VAL A 347 5.85 12.23 -19.32
C VAL A 347 5.74 11.03 -20.23
N ARG A 348 5.83 11.25 -21.54
CA ARG A 348 6.16 10.13 -22.45
C ARG A 348 7.68 9.88 -22.42
N TYR A 349 8.22 8.86 -23.10
CA TYR A 349 9.59 8.71 -23.68
C TYR A 349 9.70 7.49 -24.57
N VAL A 350 10.63 7.50 -25.52
CA VAL A 350 10.96 6.32 -26.33
C VAL A 350 12.26 5.75 -25.79
N SER A 351 12.27 4.45 -25.51
CA SER A 351 13.43 3.74 -24.94
C SER A 351 13.53 2.36 -25.57
N ASP A 352 14.72 1.76 -25.51
CA ASP A 352 14.83 0.32 -25.69
C ASP A 352 14.50 -0.42 -24.38
N ALA A 353 13.94 -1.63 -24.49
CA ALA A 353 13.34 -2.35 -23.38
C ALA A 353 14.31 -2.68 -22.23
N SER A 354 13.78 -2.60 -21.00
CA SER A 354 14.50 -2.56 -19.72
C SER A 354 15.05 -3.90 -19.19
N ASN A 355 14.91 -5.01 -19.93
CA ASN A 355 15.25 -6.35 -19.43
C ASN A 355 16.57 -6.93 -19.97
N ARG A 356 17.48 -6.08 -20.47
CA ARG A 356 18.77 -6.54 -21.01
C ARG A 356 19.89 -6.51 -19.97
N GLN A 357 20.47 -7.68 -19.70
CA GLN A 357 21.66 -7.83 -18.86
C GLN A 357 22.94 -7.21 -19.48
N GLN A 358 22.93 -6.83 -20.77
CA GLN A 358 24.04 -6.16 -21.46
C GLN A 358 23.52 -5.06 -22.40
N ILE A 359 24.11 -3.86 -22.31
CA ILE A 359 23.80 -2.71 -23.18
C ILE A 359 24.30 -3.02 -24.61
N GLY A 360 23.39 -3.47 -25.47
CA GLY A 360 23.64 -3.79 -26.88
C GLY A 360 23.26 -2.67 -27.86
N PRO A 361 23.22 -2.96 -29.17
CA PRO A 361 22.71 -2.04 -30.18
C PRO A 361 21.20 -1.82 -30.04
N TRP A 362 20.71 -0.65 -30.45
CA TRP A 362 19.26 -0.34 -30.50
C TRP A 362 18.62 -1.00 -31.73
N THR A 363 17.44 -1.59 -31.56
CA THR A 363 16.66 -2.25 -32.63
C THR A 363 15.17 -1.97 -32.47
N ASN A 364 14.42 -1.94 -33.58
CA ASN A 364 12.96 -1.75 -33.53
C ASN A 364 12.27 -2.86 -32.74
N GLU A 365 12.79 -4.11 -32.78
CA GLU A 365 12.22 -5.22 -32.02
C GLU A 365 12.20 -4.95 -30.51
N THR A 366 12.99 -3.99 -30.01
CA THR A 366 13.11 -3.66 -28.58
C THR A 366 12.76 -2.24 -28.24
N THR A 367 12.28 -1.44 -29.19
CA THR A 367 11.98 -0.03 -28.96
C THR A 367 10.49 0.16 -28.71
N ASP A 368 10.15 0.75 -27.56
CA ASP A 368 8.77 1.09 -27.24
C ASP A 368 8.63 2.59 -26.96
N TYR A 369 7.45 3.10 -27.25
CA TYR A 369 6.90 4.30 -26.65
C TYR A 369 6.41 3.95 -25.24
N TYR A 370 6.89 4.70 -24.27
CA TYR A 370 6.50 4.63 -22.88
C TYR A 370 5.78 5.93 -22.53
N TYR A 371 4.73 5.81 -21.75
CA TYR A 371 4.14 6.95 -21.07
C TYR A 371 3.93 6.61 -19.60
N GLN A 372 4.41 7.49 -18.73
CA GLN A 372 4.28 7.38 -17.28
C GLN A 372 3.59 8.65 -16.77
N GLY A 373 2.46 8.50 -16.12
CA GLY A 373 1.70 9.62 -15.57
C GLY A 373 1.00 9.22 -14.29
N MET A 374 0.42 10.21 -13.62
CA MET A 374 -0.49 10.00 -12.51
C MET A 374 -1.74 10.85 -12.67
N THR A 375 -2.83 10.41 -12.08
CA THR A 375 -4.01 11.26 -11.89
C THR A 375 -3.67 12.41 -10.95
N SER A 376 -4.33 13.56 -11.10
CA SER A 376 -4.03 14.78 -10.34
C SER A 376 -4.27 14.64 -8.83
N ASP A 377 -5.11 13.69 -8.42
CA ASP A 377 -5.34 13.29 -7.03
C ASP A 377 -4.25 12.34 -6.49
N GLY A 378 -3.32 11.89 -7.32
CA GLY A 378 -2.24 10.96 -6.98
C GLY A 378 -2.69 9.50 -6.78
N VAL A 379 -3.99 9.21 -6.88
CA VAL A 379 -4.56 7.89 -6.56
C VAL A 379 -4.05 6.82 -7.51
N PHE A 380 -3.96 7.13 -8.81
CA PHE A 380 -3.58 6.17 -9.84
C PHE A 380 -2.29 6.54 -10.57
N TYR A 381 -1.42 5.55 -10.73
CA TYR A 381 -0.27 5.60 -11.61
C TYR A 381 -0.61 4.93 -12.94
N VAL A 382 -0.44 5.67 -14.04
CA VAL A 382 -0.73 5.22 -15.40
C VAL A 382 0.57 4.92 -16.14
N SER A 383 0.71 3.69 -16.63
CA SER A 383 1.88 3.24 -17.37
C SER A 383 1.51 2.57 -18.69
N LEU A 384 1.77 3.26 -19.80
CA LEU A 384 1.51 2.77 -21.15
C LEU A 384 2.81 2.33 -21.84
N PHE A 385 2.72 1.22 -22.55
CA PHE A 385 3.75 0.65 -23.41
C PHE A 385 3.17 0.46 -24.80
N TRP A 386 3.84 0.97 -25.83
CA TRP A 386 3.43 0.80 -27.22
C TRP A 386 4.63 0.56 -28.14
N PRO A 387 4.74 -0.58 -28.82
CA PRO A 387 5.85 -0.84 -29.73
C PRO A 387 5.92 0.17 -30.87
N VAL A 388 7.09 0.77 -31.09
CA VAL A 388 7.31 1.74 -32.17
C VAL A 388 8.54 1.37 -32.99
N ALA A 389 8.50 1.71 -34.27
CA ALA A 389 9.59 1.45 -35.20
C ALA A 389 9.98 2.70 -35.99
N THR A 390 11.23 2.77 -36.45
CA THR A 390 11.70 3.79 -37.38
C THR A 390 12.68 3.20 -38.39
N GLU A 391 12.76 3.79 -39.59
CA GLU A 391 13.73 3.38 -40.62
C GLU A 391 15.18 3.64 -40.19
N SER A 392 15.41 4.47 -39.16
CA SER A 392 16.74 4.77 -38.64
C SER A 392 17.32 3.66 -37.76
N LEU A 393 16.52 2.66 -37.38
CA LEU A 393 16.96 1.53 -36.58
C LEU A 393 16.83 0.22 -37.37
N PRO A 394 17.78 -0.72 -37.21
CA PRO A 394 17.61 -2.09 -37.67
C PRO A 394 16.37 -2.74 -37.02
N ASN A 395 15.71 -3.64 -37.74
CA ASN A 395 14.52 -4.29 -37.21
C ASN A 395 14.89 -5.28 -36.11
N THR A 396 15.81 -6.17 -36.38
CA THR A 396 16.28 -7.19 -35.44
C THR A 396 17.76 -7.04 -35.13
N TYR A 397 18.23 -7.70 -34.07
CA TYR A 397 19.66 -7.74 -33.74
C TYR A 397 20.52 -8.28 -34.91
N ASP A 398 20.01 -9.26 -35.66
CA ASP A 398 20.72 -9.86 -36.80
C ASP A 398 20.90 -8.89 -37.99
N ASP A 399 20.07 -7.84 -38.06
CA ASP A 399 20.17 -6.80 -39.07
C ASP A 399 21.21 -5.72 -38.71
N VAL A 400 21.75 -5.74 -37.49
CA VAL A 400 22.70 -4.74 -37.02
C VAL A 400 24.07 -4.96 -37.71
N PRO A 401 24.65 -3.92 -38.35
CA PRO A 401 26.00 -4.02 -38.90
C PRO A 401 27.03 -4.44 -37.83
N GLN A 402 27.94 -5.36 -38.19
CA GLN A 402 28.90 -5.94 -37.23
C GLN A 402 29.79 -4.88 -36.56
N ASP A 403 30.15 -3.81 -37.27
CA ASP A 403 30.92 -2.70 -36.70
C ASP A 403 30.14 -1.93 -35.63
N ALA A 404 28.83 -1.78 -35.79
CA ALA A 404 27.95 -1.22 -34.76
C ALA A 404 27.81 -2.16 -33.57
N VAL A 405 27.71 -3.49 -33.80
CA VAL A 405 27.74 -4.50 -32.73
C VAL A 405 29.05 -4.37 -31.93
N ASP A 406 30.19 -4.38 -32.62
CA ASP A 406 31.51 -4.27 -32.00
C ASP A 406 31.66 -2.96 -31.21
N ALA A 407 31.17 -1.84 -31.76
CA ALA A 407 31.20 -0.54 -31.10
C ALA A 407 30.32 -0.48 -29.85
N SER A 408 29.13 -1.11 -29.90
CA SER A 408 28.19 -1.17 -28.79
C SER A 408 28.68 -2.06 -27.65
N GLN A 409 29.49 -3.09 -27.93
CA GLN A 409 29.98 -4.03 -26.89
C GLN A 409 31.34 -3.63 -26.30
N ASN A 410 32.08 -2.74 -26.95
CA ASN A 410 33.39 -2.32 -26.49
C ASN A 410 33.28 -1.15 -25.48
N PRO A 411 33.77 -1.29 -24.22
CA PRO A 411 33.69 -0.24 -23.20
C PRO A 411 34.33 1.10 -23.58
N GLU A 412 35.32 1.12 -24.49
CA GLU A 412 35.97 2.35 -24.95
C GLU A 412 35.13 3.13 -25.98
N THR A 413 34.26 2.45 -26.73
CA THR A 413 33.46 3.05 -27.82
C THR A 413 31.97 3.10 -27.53
N ASN A 414 31.47 2.29 -26.58
CA ASN A 414 30.05 2.17 -26.27
C ASN A 414 29.42 3.53 -25.93
N ALA A 415 30.04 4.34 -25.07
CA ALA A 415 29.48 5.63 -24.68
C ALA A 415 29.27 6.57 -25.89
N ALA A 416 30.22 6.59 -26.83
CA ALA A 416 30.10 7.40 -28.04
C ALA A 416 29.05 6.84 -28.99
N TYR A 417 28.98 5.52 -29.15
CA TYR A 417 27.95 4.85 -29.94
C TYR A 417 26.53 5.13 -29.41
N GLN A 418 26.33 4.99 -28.10
CA GLN A 418 25.04 5.24 -27.46
C GLN A 418 24.63 6.71 -27.61
N GLN A 419 25.57 7.66 -27.47
CA GLN A 419 25.27 9.07 -27.67
C GLN A 419 24.90 9.39 -29.13
N ASP A 420 25.63 8.84 -30.11
CA ASP A 420 25.37 9.06 -31.54
C ASP A 420 23.97 8.56 -31.96
N ILE A 421 23.59 7.38 -31.46
CA ILE A 421 22.23 6.85 -31.66
C ILE A 421 21.19 7.74 -30.98
N LYS A 422 21.41 8.16 -29.72
CA LYS A 422 20.47 9.06 -29.02
C LYS A 422 20.30 10.39 -29.75
N ASP A 423 21.38 10.99 -30.25
CA ASP A 423 21.35 12.24 -31.01
C ASP A 423 20.57 12.06 -32.32
N THR A 424 20.81 10.95 -33.02
CA THR A 424 20.10 10.59 -34.26
C THR A 424 18.61 10.45 -34.01
N LEU A 425 18.21 9.67 -32.99
CA LEU A 425 16.82 9.40 -32.71
C LEU A 425 16.09 10.64 -32.18
N ASN A 426 16.71 11.49 -31.35
CA ASN A 426 16.13 12.76 -30.89
C ASN A 426 15.91 13.77 -32.03
N ALA A 427 16.67 13.68 -33.12
CA ALA A 427 16.51 14.57 -34.27
C ALA A 427 15.36 14.18 -35.21
N LEU A 428 14.78 12.99 -35.05
CA LEU A 428 13.67 12.51 -35.88
C LEU A 428 12.36 13.26 -35.56
N PRO A 429 11.55 13.63 -36.56
CA PRO A 429 10.19 14.11 -36.31
C PRO A 429 9.27 12.96 -35.89
N ALA A 430 8.17 13.26 -35.19
CA ALA A 430 7.17 12.27 -34.76
C ALA A 430 6.67 11.37 -35.90
N SER A 431 6.51 11.93 -37.11
CA SER A 431 6.06 11.20 -38.31
C SER A 431 7.08 10.23 -38.91
N ALA A 432 8.32 10.23 -38.41
CA ALA A 432 9.34 9.25 -38.81
C ALA A 432 9.29 7.95 -37.99
N TRP A 433 8.36 7.89 -37.03
CA TRP A 433 8.04 6.72 -36.23
C TRP A 433 6.75 6.07 -36.72
N VAL A 434 6.65 4.77 -36.54
CA VAL A 434 5.47 3.96 -36.86
C VAL A 434 5.06 3.17 -35.62
N PRO A 435 3.85 3.40 -35.07
CA PRO A 435 2.94 4.49 -35.42
C PRO A 435 3.54 5.89 -35.16
N ASP A 436 2.95 6.93 -35.77
CA ASP A 436 3.36 8.33 -35.58
C ASP A 436 3.22 8.71 -34.11
N LEU A 437 4.31 9.21 -33.49
CA LEU A 437 4.31 9.53 -32.06
C LEU A 437 3.23 10.55 -31.70
N SER A 438 2.94 11.52 -32.58
CA SER A 438 1.93 12.55 -32.31
C SER A 438 0.51 11.99 -32.21
N ARG A 439 0.23 10.83 -32.84
CA ARG A 439 -1.04 10.12 -32.69
C ARG A 439 -1.10 9.38 -31.36
N LEU A 440 0.01 8.79 -30.91
CA LEU A 440 0.11 8.19 -29.58
C LEU A 440 -0.04 9.27 -28.49
N ASP A 441 0.62 10.41 -28.66
CA ASP A 441 0.51 11.54 -27.73
C ASP A 441 -0.93 12.05 -27.63
N ALA A 442 -1.63 12.18 -28.77
CA ALA A 442 -3.04 12.58 -28.79
C ALA A 442 -3.97 11.54 -28.17
N MET A 443 -3.68 10.24 -28.34
CA MET A 443 -4.42 9.16 -27.70
C MET A 443 -4.26 9.23 -26.18
N VAL A 444 -3.02 9.34 -25.68
CA VAL A 444 -2.75 9.51 -24.24
C VAL A 444 -3.40 10.78 -23.71
N ALA A 445 -3.27 11.92 -24.39
CA ALA A 445 -3.88 13.18 -23.96
C ALA A 445 -5.42 13.12 -23.89
N SER A 446 -6.05 12.23 -24.65
CA SER A 446 -7.49 12.00 -24.63
C SER A 446 -7.95 11.04 -23.54
N LEU A 447 -7.02 10.41 -22.81
CA LEU A 447 -7.35 9.51 -21.71
C LEU A 447 -8.13 10.29 -20.66
N THR A 448 -9.32 9.79 -20.34
CA THR A 448 -10.10 10.21 -19.19
C THR A 448 -10.13 9.08 -18.19
N PHE A 449 -10.07 9.46 -16.93
CA PHE A 449 -10.19 8.59 -15.78
C PHE A 449 -11.35 9.11 -14.93
N PRO A 450 -12.10 8.25 -14.23
CA PRO A 450 -12.82 8.75 -13.08
C PRO A 450 -11.77 9.24 -12.08
N THR A 451 -11.63 10.54 -11.94
CA THR A 451 -11.20 11.09 -10.65
C THR A 451 -12.24 10.67 -9.63
N GLY A 452 -11.90 10.55 -8.35
CA GLY A 452 -12.79 10.05 -7.28
C GLY A 452 -14.16 10.75 -7.11
N SER A 453 -14.54 11.63 -8.03
CA SER A 453 -15.80 12.33 -8.21
C SER A 453 -16.88 11.58 -9.04
N ASP A 454 -16.58 10.46 -9.73
CA ASP A 454 -17.53 9.81 -10.67
C ASP A 454 -17.97 8.38 -10.30
N THR A 455 -17.69 7.91 -9.08
CA THR A 455 -18.14 6.60 -8.56
C THR A 455 -18.99 6.79 -7.32
N THR A 456 -20.30 6.64 -7.50
CA THR A 456 -21.32 6.98 -6.51
C THR A 456 -21.29 6.10 -5.25
N GLU A 457 -20.83 6.65 -4.12
CA GLU A 457 -21.65 6.89 -2.90
C GLU A 457 -20.96 7.95 -1.99
N VAL A 458 -21.28 9.22 -2.26
CA VAL A 458 -21.26 10.44 -1.40
C VAL A 458 -20.21 10.54 -0.28
N ASP A 459 -19.04 11.11 -0.61
CA ASP A 459 -18.32 12.04 0.29
C ASP A 459 -18.52 13.47 -0.24
N ASP A 460 -19.06 14.35 0.60
CA ASP A 460 -19.71 15.64 0.26
C ASP A 460 -18.70 16.79 0.06
N THR A 461 -17.54 16.52 -0.55
CA THR A 461 -16.46 17.52 -0.68
C THR A 461 -16.19 18.03 -2.09
N ASP A 462 -16.71 17.37 -3.14
CA ASP A 462 -16.53 17.80 -4.55
C ASP A 462 -17.85 18.04 -5.31
N LYS A 463 -18.85 18.59 -4.61
CA LYS A 463 -20.05 19.11 -5.26
C LYS A 463 -19.71 20.45 -5.93
N GLU A 464 -19.78 20.54 -7.26
CA GLU A 464 -19.86 21.84 -7.93
C GLU A 464 -21.16 22.52 -7.49
N VAL A 465 -21.02 23.66 -6.81
CA VAL A 465 -22.15 24.37 -6.22
C VAL A 465 -22.48 25.58 -7.08
N ASP A 466 -23.62 25.52 -7.75
CA ASP A 466 -24.19 26.63 -8.51
C ASP A 466 -24.64 27.74 -7.54
N LEU A 467 -23.96 28.89 -7.58
CA LEU A 467 -24.31 30.03 -6.77
C LEU A 467 -25.52 30.74 -7.41
N PRO A 468 -26.56 31.10 -6.63
CA PRO A 468 -27.71 31.79 -7.19
C PRO A 468 -27.29 33.13 -7.81
N GLU A 469 -27.66 33.34 -9.08
CA GLU A 469 -27.34 34.57 -9.81
C GLU A 469 -27.90 35.80 -9.05
N PRO A 470 -27.05 36.77 -8.67
CA PRO A 470 -27.46 37.89 -7.83
C PRO A 470 -28.36 38.87 -8.58
N ASP A 471 -29.39 39.38 -7.89
CA ASP A 471 -30.26 40.42 -8.41
C ASP A 471 -29.49 41.73 -8.69
N THR A 472 -29.95 42.52 -9.67
CA THR A 472 -29.25 43.74 -10.10
C THR A 472 -29.15 44.78 -8.98
N GLY A 473 -27.93 44.98 -8.46
CA GLY A 473 -27.62 45.98 -7.43
C GLY A 473 -27.41 45.40 -6.03
N GLU A 474 -27.60 44.09 -5.86
CA GLU A 474 -27.25 43.40 -4.62
C GLU A 474 -25.72 43.26 -4.45
N PRO A 475 -25.24 42.99 -3.23
CA PRO A 475 -23.85 42.62 -2.98
C PRO A 475 -23.48 41.33 -3.72
N THR A 476 -22.37 41.33 -4.44
CA THR A 476 -21.97 40.22 -5.32
C THR A 476 -20.52 39.87 -5.11
N ALA A 477 -20.21 38.57 -5.06
CA ALA A 477 -18.86 38.02 -5.17
C ALA A 477 -18.67 37.43 -6.57
N VAL A 478 -17.54 37.73 -7.20
CA VAL A 478 -17.07 37.05 -8.42
C VAL A 478 -15.81 36.27 -8.08
N VAL A 479 -15.77 34.98 -8.38
CA VAL A 479 -14.59 34.15 -8.10
C VAL A 479 -13.44 34.54 -9.01
N THR A 480 -12.29 34.90 -8.41
CA THR A 480 -11.09 35.34 -9.13
C THR A 480 -9.95 34.32 -9.09
N ALA A 481 -10.09 33.25 -8.31
CA ALA A 481 -9.13 32.16 -8.26
C ALA A 481 -9.23 31.27 -9.52
N PRO A 482 -8.15 31.08 -10.30
CA PRO A 482 -8.17 30.30 -11.55
C PRO A 482 -8.64 28.86 -11.38
N ASP A 483 -8.40 28.25 -10.21
CA ASP A 483 -8.77 26.87 -9.89
C ASP A 483 -10.11 26.77 -9.13
N GLY A 484 -10.88 27.86 -9.06
CA GLY A 484 -12.10 27.95 -8.26
C GLY A 484 -11.85 28.18 -6.76
N ILE A 485 -12.92 28.17 -5.97
CA ILE A 485 -12.86 28.39 -4.52
C ILE A 485 -13.80 27.44 -3.78
N PHE A 486 -13.32 26.85 -2.68
CA PHE A 486 -14.16 26.04 -1.80
C PHE A 486 -15.18 26.91 -1.05
N ILE A 487 -16.44 26.45 -1.06
CA ILE A 487 -17.53 26.95 -0.23
C ILE A 487 -17.58 26.06 1.01
N ARG A 488 -17.57 26.66 2.21
CA ARG A 488 -17.43 25.93 3.48
C ARG A 488 -18.61 26.17 4.41
N THR A 489 -18.76 25.29 5.41
CA THR A 489 -19.76 25.41 6.48
C THR A 489 -19.46 26.51 7.49
N GLY A 490 -18.22 27.03 7.50
CA GLY A 490 -17.79 28.18 8.31
C GLY A 490 -16.53 28.88 7.76
N PRO A 491 -16.14 30.03 8.35
CA PRO A 491 -14.97 30.79 7.93
C PRO A 491 -13.67 30.13 8.43
N GLY A 492 -12.91 29.53 7.51
CA GLY A 492 -11.62 28.90 7.80
C GLY A 492 -11.43 27.58 7.05
N THR A 493 -10.19 27.12 6.90
CA THR A 493 -9.88 25.83 6.27
C THR A 493 -10.25 24.62 7.13
N ASP A 494 -10.43 24.84 8.43
CA ASP A 494 -10.80 23.79 9.40
C ASP A 494 -12.29 23.41 9.30
N TYR A 495 -13.11 24.24 8.63
CA TYR A 495 -14.52 23.96 8.41
C TYR A 495 -14.71 23.06 7.17
N PRO A 496 -15.55 22.02 7.25
CA PRO A 496 -15.89 21.18 6.11
C PRO A 496 -16.32 21.99 4.88
N SER A 497 -15.90 21.56 3.70
CA SER A 497 -16.38 22.08 2.42
C SER A 497 -17.78 21.55 2.13
N ILE A 498 -18.68 22.42 1.67
CA ILE A 498 -19.99 22.09 1.09
C ILE A 498 -19.86 21.79 -0.41
N GLY A 499 -18.80 22.30 -1.03
CA GLY A 499 -18.53 22.18 -2.46
C GLY A 499 -17.57 23.26 -2.94
N ALA A 500 -17.49 23.45 -4.25
CA ALA A 500 -16.63 24.46 -4.87
C ALA A 500 -17.39 25.32 -5.88
N ALA A 501 -17.03 26.60 -5.96
CA ALA A 501 -17.46 27.53 -7.00
C ALA A 501 -16.34 27.74 -8.03
N PRO A 502 -16.57 27.54 -9.33
CA PRO A 502 -15.54 27.66 -10.36
C PRO A 502 -15.07 29.11 -10.59
N PHE A 503 -13.98 29.28 -11.35
CA PHE A 503 -13.47 30.59 -11.75
C PHE A 503 -14.53 31.38 -12.55
N GLU A 504 -14.64 32.69 -12.29
CA GLU A 504 -15.67 33.60 -12.82
C GLU A 504 -17.11 33.35 -12.34
N GLU A 505 -17.34 32.35 -11.49
CA GLU A 505 -18.66 32.11 -10.89
C GLU A 505 -19.13 33.30 -10.05
N THR A 506 -20.43 33.56 -10.03
CA THR A 506 -20.99 34.75 -9.35
C THR A 506 -22.05 34.38 -8.33
N GLY A 507 -21.95 34.91 -7.12
CA GLY A 507 -22.95 34.68 -6.06
C GLY A 507 -23.31 35.93 -5.28
N GLU A 508 -24.51 35.94 -4.70
CA GLU A 508 -24.96 36.98 -3.77
C GLU A 508 -24.21 36.89 -2.43
N ILE A 509 -23.62 38.00 -1.98
CA ILE A 509 -23.03 38.13 -0.65
C ILE A 509 -24.14 38.52 0.34
N VAL A 510 -24.44 37.65 1.30
CA VAL A 510 -25.45 37.87 2.35
C VAL A 510 -24.85 38.31 3.68
N GLY A 511 -23.53 38.23 3.84
CA GLY A 511 -22.85 38.62 5.07
C GLY A 511 -21.33 38.56 5.00
N VAL A 512 -20.68 38.91 6.10
CA VAL A 512 -19.21 38.91 6.26
C VAL A 512 -18.82 38.37 7.63
N SER A 513 -17.67 37.71 7.75
CA SER A 513 -17.09 37.31 9.03
C SER A 513 -16.73 38.52 9.91
N GLU A 514 -16.57 38.28 11.22
CA GLU A 514 -16.22 39.33 12.19
C GLU A 514 -14.86 40.01 11.88
N ASP A 515 -13.93 39.27 11.30
CA ASP A 515 -12.60 39.74 10.88
C ASP A 515 -12.57 40.36 9.47
N GLY A 516 -13.63 40.17 8.66
CA GLY A 516 -13.70 40.64 7.29
C GLY A 516 -12.94 39.79 6.26
N GLU A 517 -12.39 38.64 6.66
CA GLU A 517 -11.59 37.78 5.76
C GLU A 517 -12.42 36.77 4.97
N TRP A 518 -13.71 36.62 5.29
CA TRP A 518 -14.63 35.68 4.64
C TRP A 518 -15.96 36.33 4.30
N TRP A 519 -16.48 36.03 3.12
CA TRP A 519 -17.83 36.37 2.70
C TRP A 519 -18.78 35.20 2.96
N VAL A 520 -20.00 35.52 3.38
CA VAL A 520 -21.12 34.57 3.41
C VAL A 520 -21.90 34.74 2.12
N VAL A 521 -22.03 33.69 1.34
CA VAL A 521 -22.83 33.66 0.11
C VAL A 521 -24.14 32.91 0.31
N ALA A 522 -25.18 33.34 -0.40
CA ALA A 522 -26.47 32.65 -0.41
C ALA A 522 -26.31 31.27 -1.05
N LEU A 523 -26.70 30.22 -0.34
CA LEU A 523 -26.63 28.85 -0.85
C LEU A 523 -27.88 28.05 -0.42
N PRO A 524 -28.94 28.02 -1.24
CA PRO A 524 -30.24 27.45 -0.85
C PRO A 524 -30.21 25.98 -0.42
N GLU A 525 -29.24 25.20 -0.91
CA GLU A 525 -29.10 23.78 -0.62
C GLU A 525 -28.24 23.48 0.63
N ALA A 526 -27.61 24.49 1.24
CA ALA A 526 -26.74 24.32 2.39
C ALA A 526 -27.47 24.47 3.75
N PRO A 527 -26.88 23.97 4.85
CA PRO A 527 -27.35 24.27 6.20
C PRO A 527 -27.45 25.78 6.43
N ASN A 528 -28.60 26.24 6.93
CA ASN A 528 -28.93 27.66 7.11
C ASN A 528 -28.98 28.51 5.82
N GLU A 529 -29.07 27.86 4.65
CA GLU A 529 -29.13 28.49 3.33
C GLU A 529 -27.89 29.38 3.02
N GLN A 530 -26.72 29.03 3.59
CA GLN A 530 -25.50 29.85 3.57
C GLN A 530 -24.24 29.02 3.31
N GLY A 531 -23.25 29.62 2.66
CA GLY A 531 -21.90 29.06 2.50
C GLY A 531 -20.82 30.13 2.69
N TRP A 532 -19.62 29.73 3.12
CA TRP A 532 -18.52 30.63 3.42
C TRP A 532 -17.40 30.53 2.39
N ILE A 533 -16.99 31.67 1.85
CA ILE A 533 -15.92 31.76 0.84
C ILE A 533 -14.88 32.80 1.22
N SER A 534 -13.61 32.54 0.92
CA SER A 534 -12.52 33.44 1.31
C SER A 534 -12.56 34.75 0.54
N ALA A 535 -12.49 35.88 1.25
CA ALA A 535 -12.48 37.21 0.64
C ALA A 535 -11.21 37.49 -0.18
N ALA A 536 -10.13 36.74 0.05
CA ALA A 536 -8.87 36.88 -0.67
C ALA A 536 -8.96 36.44 -2.14
N PHE A 537 -9.94 35.62 -2.47
CA PHE A 537 -10.05 34.94 -3.77
C PHE A 537 -11.30 35.37 -4.56
N VAL A 538 -12.02 36.39 -4.10
CA VAL A 538 -13.19 36.93 -4.79
C VAL A 538 -13.15 38.45 -4.93
N GLU A 539 -13.67 38.96 -6.04
CA GLU A 539 -13.91 40.39 -6.23
C GLU A 539 -15.33 40.73 -5.77
N ALA A 540 -15.44 41.47 -4.65
CA ALA A 540 -16.72 41.87 -4.09
C ALA A 540 -17.21 43.23 -4.63
N THR A 541 -18.46 43.29 -5.08
CA THR A 541 -19.14 44.51 -5.54
C THR A 541 -20.33 44.81 -4.63
N ASN A 542 -20.58 46.09 -4.31
CA ASN A 542 -21.68 46.57 -3.45
C ASN A 542 -21.73 45.98 -2.01
N ALA A 543 -20.68 45.32 -1.52
CA ALA A 543 -20.66 44.64 -0.22
C ALA A 543 -20.35 45.53 1.00
N GLY A 544 -20.46 46.87 0.88
CA GLY A 544 -20.04 47.80 1.95
C GLY A 544 -20.94 47.86 3.18
N ASP A 545 -22.18 47.37 3.08
CA ASP A 545 -23.23 47.45 4.11
C ASP A 545 -23.78 46.06 4.52
N VAL A 546 -23.12 44.96 4.15
CA VAL A 546 -23.58 43.60 4.49
C VAL A 546 -23.43 43.31 6.00
N PRO A 547 -24.35 42.53 6.61
CA PRO A 547 -24.29 42.25 8.04
C PRO A 547 -23.13 41.32 8.40
N VAL A 548 -22.59 41.49 9.60
CA VAL A 548 -21.62 40.56 10.18
C VAL A 548 -22.35 39.31 10.66
N ILE A 549 -21.95 38.13 10.18
CA ILE A 549 -22.49 36.84 10.59
C ILE A 549 -21.48 36.20 11.55
N PRO A 550 -21.91 35.75 12.75
CA PRO A 550 -21.01 35.10 13.69
C PRO A 550 -20.56 33.74 13.15
N THR A 551 -19.27 33.44 13.36
CA THR A 551 -18.63 32.18 12.99
C THR A 551 -19.36 30.99 13.65
N PRO A 552 -19.79 29.97 12.89
CA PRO A 552 -20.32 28.72 13.45
C PRO A 552 -19.27 28.04 14.34
N PRO A 553 -19.64 27.33 15.41
CA PRO A 553 -18.69 26.54 16.18
C PRO A 553 -18.16 25.37 15.33
N LEU A 554 -16.85 25.08 15.38
CA LEU A 554 -16.25 23.92 14.73
C LEU A 554 -16.78 22.63 15.39
N GLU A 555 -17.28 21.67 14.60
CA GLU A 555 -17.60 20.34 15.13
C GLU A 555 -16.29 19.59 15.45
N PRO A 556 -16.22 18.87 16.59
CA PRO A 556 -15.01 18.14 16.97
C PRO A 556 -14.73 16.97 16.03
N ALA A 557 -13.48 16.82 15.60
CA ALA A 557 -13.05 15.67 14.82
C ALA A 557 -13.03 14.39 15.68
N LEU A 558 -13.34 13.24 15.06
CA LEU A 558 -13.26 11.94 15.71
C LEU A 558 -11.84 11.66 16.23
N THR A 559 -10.84 11.97 15.40
CA THR A 559 -9.42 11.83 15.69
C THR A 559 -8.86 13.05 16.42
N GLY A 560 -7.78 12.86 17.18
CA GLY A 560 -7.13 13.94 17.94
C GLY A 560 -7.90 14.42 19.17
N THR A 561 -9.16 13.98 19.35
CA THR A 561 -9.98 14.25 20.53
C THR A 561 -9.97 13.04 21.47
N THR A 562 -9.73 13.27 22.76
CA THR A 562 -9.95 12.23 23.79
C THR A 562 -11.41 12.24 24.20
N TRP A 563 -12.12 11.15 23.92
CA TRP A 563 -13.54 10.98 24.21
C TRP A 563 -13.73 10.23 25.51
N GLN A 564 -14.46 10.80 26.47
CA GLN A 564 -14.79 10.15 27.73
C GLN A 564 -16.21 9.58 27.69
N TRP A 565 -16.39 8.33 28.09
CA TRP A 565 -17.67 7.63 28.01
C TRP A 565 -18.60 8.05 29.14
N VAL A 566 -19.78 8.58 28.80
CA VAL A 566 -20.71 9.19 29.75
C VAL A 566 -21.92 8.31 30.02
N SER A 567 -22.43 7.64 29.00
CA SER A 567 -23.59 6.75 29.18
C SER A 567 -23.75 5.71 28.08
N LEU A 568 -24.49 4.64 28.40
CA LEU A 568 -25.01 3.67 27.45
C LEU A 568 -26.54 3.64 27.55
N THR A 569 -27.22 3.83 26.42
CA THR A 569 -28.68 3.69 26.31
C THR A 569 -29.03 2.44 25.51
N ASN A 570 -29.76 1.49 26.09
CA ASN A 570 -30.19 0.27 25.40
C ASN A 570 -31.62 -0.12 25.81
N PRO A 571 -32.24 -1.18 25.22
CA PRO A 571 -33.61 -1.58 25.55
C PRO A 571 -33.84 -1.95 27.02
N ASN A 572 -32.77 -2.26 27.78
CA ASN A 572 -32.86 -2.61 29.20
C ASN A 572 -32.78 -1.37 30.12
N GLY A 573 -32.47 -0.18 29.58
CA GLY A 573 -32.42 1.08 30.31
C GLY A 573 -31.18 1.92 29.96
N VAL A 574 -30.96 2.96 30.76
CA VAL A 574 -29.78 3.84 30.64
C VAL A 574 -28.80 3.50 31.76
N THR A 575 -27.56 3.18 31.39
CA THR A 575 -26.42 3.09 32.30
C THR A 575 -25.66 4.42 32.26
N VAL A 576 -25.48 5.06 33.42
CA VAL A 576 -24.70 6.29 33.56
C VAL A 576 -23.32 5.96 34.13
N VAL A 577 -22.27 6.49 33.52
CA VAL A 577 -20.89 6.35 33.98
C VAL A 577 -20.63 7.42 35.02
N ASN A 578 -20.34 7.01 36.27
CA ASN A 578 -20.15 7.95 37.37
C ASN A 578 -18.79 8.67 37.34
N ASP A 579 -17.82 8.11 36.61
CA ASP A 579 -16.48 8.66 36.44
C ASP A 579 -16.00 8.51 34.98
N PRO A 580 -16.52 9.34 34.05
CA PRO A 580 -16.21 9.24 32.62
C PRO A 580 -14.72 9.33 32.28
N ALA A 581 -13.94 10.09 33.06
CA ALA A 581 -12.50 10.24 32.85
C ALA A 581 -11.70 8.95 33.05
N SER A 582 -12.30 7.94 33.69
CA SER A 582 -11.73 6.59 33.82
C SER A 582 -12.06 5.69 32.63
N TYR A 583 -12.90 6.13 31.69
CA TYR A 583 -13.32 5.37 30.50
C TYR A 583 -13.15 6.22 29.25
N THR A 584 -11.96 6.22 28.66
CA THR A 584 -11.62 7.10 27.54
C THR A 584 -11.22 6.32 26.30
N ILE A 585 -11.42 6.94 25.14
CA ILE A 585 -10.87 6.49 23.86
C ILE A 585 -10.28 7.69 23.11
N LEU A 586 -9.05 7.53 22.63
CA LEU A 586 -8.41 8.46 21.70
C LEU A 586 -8.21 7.74 20.37
N PHE A 587 -8.83 8.24 19.32
CA PHE A 587 -8.63 7.78 17.94
C PHE A 587 -7.43 8.50 17.33
N ASN A 588 -6.41 7.74 16.90
CA ASN A 588 -5.21 8.27 16.26
C ASN A 588 -5.39 8.28 14.74
N THR A 589 -4.70 9.18 14.03
CA THR A 589 -4.81 9.30 12.56
C THR A 589 -4.20 8.13 11.78
N ASP A 590 -3.48 7.23 12.44
CA ASP A 590 -2.84 6.05 11.86
C ASP A 590 -3.74 4.78 11.90
N GLY A 591 -5.02 4.93 12.24
CA GLY A 591 -5.97 3.81 12.38
C GLY A 591 -5.85 3.05 13.71
N THR A 592 -5.05 3.54 14.67
CA THR A 592 -4.98 2.97 16.02
C THR A 592 -5.82 3.76 17.02
N ALA A 593 -6.24 3.13 18.12
CA ALA A 593 -6.94 3.79 19.20
C ALA A 593 -6.36 3.40 20.57
N ASN A 594 -6.26 4.38 21.46
CA ASN A 594 -5.82 4.19 22.83
C ASN A 594 -7.03 4.22 23.76
N ILE A 595 -7.30 3.12 24.47
CA ILE A 595 -8.47 2.99 25.34
C ILE A 595 -8.02 2.86 26.79
N GLN A 596 -8.63 3.66 27.67
CA GLN A 596 -8.59 3.45 29.12
C GLN A 596 -9.95 2.89 29.53
N ALA A 597 -9.97 1.69 30.12
CA ALA A 597 -11.16 1.03 30.64
C ALA A 597 -10.98 0.81 32.15
N ASP A 598 -11.33 1.84 32.93
CA ASP A 598 -11.12 1.96 34.36
C ASP A 598 -9.64 1.82 34.75
N CYS A 599 -9.23 0.64 35.19
CA CYS A 599 -7.85 0.35 35.57
C CYS A 599 -7.02 -0.27 34.43
N ASN A 600 -7.68 -0.67 33.34
CA ASN A 600 -7.06 -1.39 32.23
C ASN A 600 -6.80 -0.46 31.05
N SER A 601 -5.56 -0.48 30.54
CA SER A 601 -5.24 0.15 29.26
C SER A 601 -5.34 -0.90 28.16
N VAL A 602 -5.97 -0.53 27.04
CA VAL A 602 -6.23 -1.39 25.89
C VAL A 602 -5.80 -0.65 24.64
N GLY A 603 -4.86 -1.23 23.89
CA GLY A 603 -4.61 -0.79 22.52
C GLY A 603 -5.70 -1.35 21.62
N ALA A 604 -6.14 -0.59 20.62
CA ALA A 604 -7.09 -1.04 19.62
C ALA A 604 -6.69 -0.54 18.24
N THR A 605 -7.26 -1.13 17.21
CA THR A 605 -7.30 -0.54 15.87
C THR A 605 -8.73 -0.18 15.55
N TYR A 606 -8.93 0.79 14.68
CA TYR A 606 -10.24 1.17 14.20
C TYR A 606 -10.20 1.51 12.72
N THR A 607 -11.32 1.28 12.05
CA THR A 607 -11.56 1.74 10.68
C THR A 607 -12.87 2.51 10.64
N THR A 608 -12.93 3.51 9.78
CA THR A 608 -14.14 4.28 9.50
C THR A 608 -14.36 4.39 8.01
N ALA A 609 -15.60 4.21 7.58
CA ALA A 609 -16.07 4.56 6.24
C ALA A 609 -17.39 5.31 6.42
N ASP A 610 -17.46 6.56 5.98
CA ASP A 610 -18.55 7.50 6.27
C ASP A 610 -18.82 7.63 7.78
N SER A 611 -20.04 7.27 8.20
CA SER A 611 -20.46 7.17 9.60
C SER A 611 -20.29 5.77 10.19
N SER A 612 -19.77 4.78 9.44
CA SER A 612 -19.49 3.46 9.99
C SER A 612 -18.20 3.46 10.80
N ILE A 613 -18.17 2.68 11.88
CA ILE A 613 -16.97 2.49 12.69
C ILE A 613 -16.85 1.02 13.08
N ASN A 614 -15.66 0.47 12.93
CA ASN A 614 -15.30 -0.85 13.43
C ASN A 614 -14.10 -0.70 14.36
N ILE A 615 -14.17 -1.24 15.57
CA ILE A 615 -13.11 -1.15 16.57
C ILE A 615 -12.69 -2.56 16.97
N VAL A 616 -11.44 -2.91 16.67
CA VAL A 616 -10.83 -4.19 17.04
C VAL A 616 -9.97 -3.98 18.26
N LEU A 617 -10.40 -4.55 19.38
CA LEU A 617 -9.65 -4.48 20.64
C LEU A 617 -8.39 -5.35 20.55
N GLY A 618 -7.25 -4.76 20.84
CA GLY A 618 -5.95 -5.39 20.88
C GLY A 618 -5.48 -5.72 22.30
N PRO A 619 -4.16 -5.73 22.55
CA PRO A 619 -3.58 -6.09 23.83
C PRO A 619 -4.13 -5.23 24.98
N SER A 620 -4.51 -5.89 26.07
CA SER A 620 -5.03 -5.27 27.28
C SER A 620 -4.16 -5.60 28.49
N THR A 621 -3.97 -4.64 29.39
CA THR A 621 -3.44 -4.94 30.73
C THR A 621 -4.49 -5.77 31.48
N LEU A 622 -4.21 -7.02 31.82
CA LEU A 622 -5.17 -7.90 32.51
C LEU A 622 -5.21 -7.65 34.03
N VAL A 623 -5.44 -6.41 34.46
CA VAL A 623 -5.57 -6.06 35.88
C VAL A 623 -7.03 -6.25 36.30
N ALA A 624 -7.24 -6.80 37.50
CA ALA A 624 -8.59 -6.90 38.08
C ALA A 624 -9.01 -5.52 38.58
N CYS A 625 -9.94 -4.87 37.88
CA CYS A 625 -10.45 -3.56 38.27
C CYS A 625 -11.32 -3.62 39.54
N PRO A 626 -11.46 -2.49 40.26
CA PRO A 626 -12.23 -2.43 41.50
C PRO A 626 -13.69 -2.90 41.35
N ASP A 627 -14.29 -3.34 42.46
CA ASP A 627 -15.71 -3.69 42.50
C ASP A 627 -16.58 -2.53 42.02
N GLY A 628 -17.37 -2.76 40.97
CA GLY A 628 -18.23 -1.75 40.35
C GLY A 628 -17.68 -1.14 39.05
N SER A 629 -16.52 -1.61 38.58
CA SER A 629 -15.99 -1.27 37.25
C SER A 629 -16.98 -1.62 36.13
N LEU A 630 -16.98 -0.79 35.09
CA LEU A 630 -17.73 -0.99 33.84
C LEU A 630 -16.81 -1.39 32.68
N ASP A 631 -15.55 -1.75 32.96
CA ASP A 631 -14.51 -2.08 31.97
C ASP A 631 -14.99 -3.03 30.88
N GLN A 632 -15.58 -4.17 31.25
CA GLN A 632 -16.07 -5.16 30.30
C GLN A 632 -17.25 -4.64 29.47
N GLN A 633 -18.13 -3.84 30.07
CA GLN A 633 -19.28 -3.27 29.37
C GLN A 633 -18.83 -2.20 28.37
N PHE A 634 -17.84 -1.38 28.74
CA PHE A 634 -17.25 -0.37 27.88
C PHE A 634 -16.56 -1.00 26.68
N LEU A 635 -15.66 -1.97 26.92
CA LEU A 635 -14.93 -2.68 25.87
C LEU A 635 -15.86 -3.46 24.94
N THR A 636 -16.85 -4.17 25.48
CA THR A 636 -17.87 -4.83 24.66
C THR A 636 -18.66 -3.82 23.85
N GLY A 637 -18.94 -2.65 24.41
CA GLY A 637 -19.64 -1.58 23.69
C GLY A 637 -18.85 -1.10 22.48
N LEU A 638 -17.56 -0.78 22.69
CA LEU A 638 -16.65 -0.35 21.63
C LEU A 638 -16.48 -1.42 20.55
N SER A 639 -16.29 -2.69 20.94
CA SER A 639 -16.11 -3.79 19.97
C SER A 639 -17.34 -4.10 19.13
N ASN A 640 -18.53 -3.66 19.56
CA ASN A 640 -19.79 -3.85 18.83
C ASN A 640 -20.30 -2.57 18.18
N ALA A 641 -19.56 -1.45 18.31
CA ALA A 641 -19.88 -0.21 17.63
C ALA A 641 -19.91 -0.46 16.12
N ALA A 642 -20.83 0.21 15.44
CA ALA A 642 -21.10 0.01 14.02
C ALA A 642 -21.24 1.34 13.29
N ILE A 643 -21.86 2.32 13.96
CA ILE A 643 -22.11 3.65 13.43
C ILE A 643 -21.67 4.67 14.48
N TYR A 644 -21.05 5.76 14.06
CA TYR A 644 -20.76 6.91 14.90
C TYR A 644 -21.36 8.19 14.30
N PHE A 645 -21.67 9.17 15.16
CA PHE A 645 -22.12 10.50 14.74
C PHE A 645 -21.90 11.51 15.86
N PHE A 646 -21.92 12.80 15.51
CA PHE A 646 -21.83 13.90 16.46
C PHE A 646 -23.18 14.57 16.67
N GLU A 647 -23.54 14.89 17.91
CA GLU A 647 -24.73 15.68 18.23
C GLU A 647 -24.43 16.57 19.45
N GLU A 648 -24.66 17.89 19.31
CA GLU A 648 -24.40 18.88 20.37
C GLU A 648 -22.95 18.88 20.93
N GLY A 649 -21.95 18.46 20.15
CA GLY A 649 -20.53 18.39 20.54
C GLY A 649 -20.11 17.08 21.22
N ASP A 650 -21.05 16.14 21.36
CA ASP A 650 -20.82 14.80 21.89
C ASP A 650 -20.66 13.79 20.75
N LEU A 651 -19.84 12.77 21.00
CA LEU A 651 -19.72 11.61 20.12
C LEU A 651 -20.70 10.53 20.54
N TYR A 652 -21.49 10.03 19.60
CA TYR A 652 -22.38 8.89 19.78
C TYR A 652 -21.86 7.71 18.96
N MET A 653 -21.94 6.50 19.52
CA MET A 653 -21.66 5.26 18.80
C MET A 653 -22.80 4.27 18.99
N ASP A 654 -23.47 3.92 17.90
CA ASP A 654 -24.52 2.91 17.84
C ASP A 654 -23.92 1.52 17.62
N MET A 655 -24.42 0.53 18.37
CA MET A 655 -23.99 -0.86 18.27
C MET A 655 -24.91 -1.71 17.38
N GLN A 656 -24.37 -2.79 16.82
CA GLN A 656 -25.14 -3.79 16.07
C GLN A 656 -26.17 -4.53 16.96
N ALA A 657 -27.20 -5.11 16.32
CA ALA A 657 -28.14 -6.08 16.90
C ALA A 657 -28.84 -5.67 18.23
N ASP A 658 -29.43 -4.46 18.26
CA ASP A 658 -30.13 -3.88 19.43
C ASP A 658 -29.21 -3.65 20.67
N GLY A 659 -27.88 -3.56 20.47
CA GLY A 659 -26.90 -3.37 21.54
C GLY A 659 -27.03 -2.04 22.31
N GLY A 660 -27.57 -1.00 21.67
CA GLY A 660 -27.74 0.34 22.21
C GLY A 660 -26.73 1.36 21.70
N THR A 661 -26.73 2.55 22.31
CA THR A 661 -25.91 3.71 21.93
C THR A 661 -25.00 4.12 23.08
N LEU A 662 -23.69 4.17 22.83
CA LEU A 662 -22.71 4.82 23.71
C LEU A 662 -22.73 6.32 23.43
N ARG A 663 -22.74 7.15 24.47
CA ARG A 663 -22.55 8.60 24.40
C ARG A 663 -21.26 8.98 25.09
N PHE A 664 -20.47 9.80 24.42
CA PHE A 664 -19.19 10.32 24.86
C PHE A 664 -19.21 11.83 24.84
N GLU A 665 -18.56 12.44 25.83
CA GLU A 665 -18.26 13.87 25.83
C GLU A 665 -16.79 14.03 25.44
N ALA A 666 -16.46 15.07 24.68
CA ALA A 666 -15.06 15.43 24.49
C ALA A 666 -14.48 15.76 25.87
N GLN A 667 -13.32 15.19 26.20
CA GLN A 667 -12.63 15.55 27.42
C GLN A 667 -12.14 16.97 27.25
N THR A 668 -12.91 17.94 27.74
CA THR A 668 -12.52 19.35 27.71
C THR A 668 -11.26 19.50 28.55
N THR A 669 -10.11 19.65 27.89
CA THR A 669 -9.01 20.41 28.49
C THR A 669 -9.57 21.81 28.67
N ASP A 670 -9.86 22.18 29.90
CA ASP A 670 -10.25 23.55 30.24
C ASP A 670 -9.01 24.43 29.98
N GLY A 671 -8.82 24.81 28.72
CA GLY A 671 -7.56 25.27 28.15
C GLY A 671 -7.78 25.82 26.75
N THR A 672 -8.27 27.07 26.72
CA THR A 672 -8.21 28.07 25.65
C THR A 672 -7.61 27.64 24.31
N GLU A 673 -8.42 27.78 23.25
CA GLU A 673 -8.00 27.82 21.84
C GLU A 673 -6.70 28.62 21.63
N GLY A 674 -5.79 28.03 20.86
CA GLY A 674 -4.63 28.69 20.30
C GLY A 674 -3.95 27.76 19.31
N SER A 675 -3.72 28.29 18.10
CA SER A 675 -2.67 27.85 17.16
C SER A 675 -1.41 27.31 17.86
N PRO A 676 -0.60 26.46 17.18
CA PRO A 676 0.68 26.02 17.72
C PRO A 676 1.45 27.24 18.25
N PRO A 677 1.95 27.22 19.50
CA PRO A 677 2.66 28.36 20.02
C PRO A 677 3.82 28.65 19.08
N ALA A 678 3.81 29.87 18.51
CA ALA A 678 5.01 30.50 18.01
C ALA A 678 6.01 30.52 19.18
N GLY A 679 6.85 29.51 19.28
CA GLY A 679 7.67 29.30 20.48
C GLY A 679 8.59 28.09 20.45
N VAL A 680 8.36 27.07 19.61
CA VAL A 680 9.35 25.99 19.41
C VAL A 680 10.61 26.50 18.68
N ALA A 681 10.56 27.72 18.13
CA ALA A 681 11.64 28.40 17.41
C ALA A 681 12.12 29.73 18.05
N ASP A 682 11.89 29.97 19.36
CA ASP A 682 12.41 31.19 20.04
C ASP A 682 13.58 30.90 21.02
N GLY A 683 14.12 29.68 21.03
CA GLY A 683 15.28 29.34 21.87
C GLY A 683 15.00 29.30 23.39
N SER A 684 13.73 29.12 23.78
CA SER A 684 13.32 28.97 25.18
C SER A 684 13.87 27.68 25.79
N GLN A 685 14.42 27.78 27.02
CA GLN A 685 14.94 26.63 27.75
C GLN A 685 13.83 25.96 28.56
N PHE A 686 13.63 24.67 28.31
CA PHE A 686 12.75 23.80 29.06
C PHE A 686 13.52 23.00 30.11
N VAL A 687 12.86 22.71 31.23
CA VAL A 687 13.36 21.84 32.31
C VAL A 687 12.50 20.58 32.35
N VAL A 688 13.14 19.40 32.32
CA VAL A 688 12.42 18.13 32.45
C VAL A 688 12.03 17.92 33.90
N VAL A 689 10.77 17.56 34.16
CA VAL A 689 10.23 17.30 35.50
C VAL A 689 10.07 15.81 35.78
N SER A 690 9.67 15.04 34.76
CA SER A 690 9.57 13.58 34.83
C SER A 690 9.67 12.97 33.43
N PHE A 691 10.12 11.72 33.34
CA PHE A 691 10.09 10.96 32.10
C PHE A 691 10.09 9.46 32.37
N GLY A 692 9.61 8.67 31.41
CA GLY A 692 9.56 7.21 31.51
C GLY A 692 8.40 6.62 30.70
N PRO A 693 8.18 5.30 30.79
CA PRO A 693 7.02 4.67 30.16
C PRO A 693 5.72 5.33 30.61
N VAL A 694 4.74 5.37 29.71
CA VAL A 694 3.44 6.02 29.97
C VAL A 694 2.81 5.45 31.24
N GLY A 695 2.43 6.32 32.18
CA GLY A 695 1.83 5.95 33.47
C GLY A 695 2.83 5.42 34.52
N ALA A 696 4.12 5.39 34.20
CA ALA A 696 5.20 4.99 35.10
C ALA A 696 6.36 6.01 35.12
N GLU A 697 6.09 7.27 34.76
CA GLU A 697 7.10 8.31 34.65
C GLU A 697 7.78 8.53 36.01
N GLN A 698 9.11 8.58 35.99
CA GLN A 698 9.88 8.85 37.20
C GLN A 698 10.26 10.33 37.23
N PRO A 699 10.16 10.99 38.40
CA PRO A 699 10.66 12.35 38.54
C PRO A 699 12.18 12.37 38.37
N VAL A 700 12.68 13.48 37.82
CA VAL A 700 14.13 13.68 37.70
C VAL A 700 14.78 13.63 39.09
N LEU A 701 15.91 12.92 39.21
CA LEU A 701 16.65 12.67 40.43
C LEU A 701 16.90 13.98 41.19
N ALA A 702 16.52 13.98 42.46
CA ALA A 702 16.66 15.16 43.31
C ALA A 702 18.12 15.64 43.37
N GLY A 703 18.34 16.92 43.05
CA GLY A 703 19.67 17.53 42.99
C GLY A 703 20.32 17.49 41.59
N THR A 704 19.65 16.92 40.60
CA THR A 704 20.03 17.00 39.17
C THR A 704 19.06 17.90 38.41
N GLN A 705 19.46 18.41 37.25
CA GLN A 705 18.61 19.18 36.36
C GLN A 705 18.86 18.75 34.92
N ILE A 706 17.79 18.32 34.26
CA ILE A 706 17.79 18.04 32.83
C ILE A 706 17.11 19.20 32.12
N THR A 707 17.72 19.70 31.05
CA THR A 707 17.20 20.79 30.24
C THR A 707 17.20 20.44 28.76
N ALA A 708 16.27 21.03 28.00
CA ALA A 708 16.25 20.98 26.56
C ALA A 708 15.93 22.36 25.99
N THR A 709 16.62 22.75 24.94
CA THR A 709 16.34 23.94 24.14
C THR A 709 16.13 23.45 22.72
N PHE A 710 14.99 23.79 22.14
CA PHE A 710 14.63 23.44 20.77
C PHE A 710 14.81 24.68 19.89
N GLU A 711 15.50 24.50 18.76
CA GLU A 711 15.64 25.48 17.68
C GLU A 711 15.15 24.85 16.36
N ASP A 712 15.16 25.58 15.25
CA ASP A 712 14.60 25.12 13.97
C ASP A 712 15.15 23.77 13.48
N THR A 713 16.42 23.47 13.76
CA THR A 713 17.10 22.26 13.26
C THR A 713 17.94 21.54 14.33
N GLU A 714 17.95 22.01 15.57
CA GLU A 714 18.80 21.45 16.63
C GLU A 714 18.08 21.41 17.98
N VAL A 715 18.46 20.42 18.79
CA VAL A 715 18.11 20.33 20.21
C VAL A 715 19.37 20.22 21.04
N PHE A 716 19.49 21.00 22.11
CA PHE A 716 20.63 20.94 23.01
C PHE A 716 20.26 21.25 24.45
N GLY A 717 21.07 20.76 25.39
CA GLY A 717 20.82 20.97 26.81
C GLY A 717 21.75 20.19 27.73
N SER A 718 21.39 20.11 29.00
CA SER A 718 22.06 19.29 30.01
C SER A 718 21.23 18.04 30.27
N ALA A 719 21.83 16.86 30.20
CA ALA A 719 21.20 15.59 30.58
C ALA A 719 21.41 15.23 32.07
N GLY A 720 21.86 16.21 32.87
CA GLY A 720 22.08 16.09 34.31
C GLY A 720 23.56 16.01 34.68
N CYS A 721 24.35 15.16 34.02
CA CYS A 721 25.82 15.11 34.22
C CYS A 721 26.59 15.74 33.06
N ASN A 722 26.16 15.44 31.83
CA ASN A 722 26.76 15.86 30.58
C ASN A 722 25.85 16.81 29.80
N ASP A 723 26.49 17.67 29.02
CA ASP A 723 25.81 18.48 28.02
C ASP A 723 25.66 17.66 26.74
N TYR A 724 24.56 17.84 26.01
CA TYR A 724 24.23 17.12 24.79
C TYR A 724 23.75 18.05 23.68
N ALA A 725 23.85 17.58 22.44
CA ALA A 725 23.28 18.21 21.26
C ALA A 725 22.83 17.13 20.25
N GLY A 726 21.77 17.40 19.50
CA GLY A 726 21.24 16.54 18.44
C GLY A 726 20.54 17.35 17.36
N THR A 727 20.30 16.72 16.21
CA THR A 727 19.60 17.35 15.08
C THR A 727 18.10 17.14 15.17
N LEU A 728 17.31 18.15 14.82
CA LEU A 728 15.86 18.06 14.67
C LEU A 728 15.51 18.01 13.18
N THR A 729 14.62 17.08 12.82
CA THR A 729 14.03 17.02 11.48
C THR A 729 12.52 17.17 11.61
N PRO A 730 11.93 18.28 11.16
CA PRO A 730 10.47 18.46 11.15
C PRO A 730 9.79 17.42 10.24
N VAL A 731 8.67 16.89 10.69
CA VAL A 731 7.81 15.95 9.94
C VAL A 731 6.35 16.34 10.21
N ASN A 732 5.69 17.01 9.26
CA ASN A 732 4.33 17.54 9.41
C ASN A 732 4.18 18.36 10.71
N ASP A 733 3.27 17.97 11.60
CA ASP A 733 2.99 18.64 12.88
C ASP A 733 3.92 18.20 14.04
N TYR A 734 4.88 17.28 13.82
CA TYR A 734 5.86 16.85 14.82
C TYR A 734 7.32 17.00 14.35
N PHE A 735 8.27 16.60 15.19
CA PHE A 735 9.68 16.53 14.83
C PHE A 735 10.31 15.22 15.30
N THR A 736 11.33 14.76 14.58
CA THR A 736 12.17 13.63 14.99
C THR A 736 13.53 14.13 15.48
N VAL A 737 14.11 13.40 16.44
CA VAL A 737 15.44 13.71 16.99
C VAL A 737 16.46 12.72 16.44
N GLY A 738 17.46 13.24 15.74
CA GLY A 738 18.55 12.44 15.18
C GLY A 738 19.58 11.97 16.21
N PRO A 739 20.73 11.45 15.74
CA PRO A 739 21.81 11.02 16.61
C PRO A 739 22.28 12.14 17.57
N ILE A 740 22.32 11.84 18.87
CA ILE A 740 22.74 12.77 19.93
C ILE A 740 24.22 12.55 20.23
N ILE A 741 24.94 13.67 20.31
CA ILE A 741 26.30 13.73 20.85
C ILE A 741 26.26 14.27 22.27
N SER A 742 27.11 13.73 23.16
CA SER A 742 27.17 14.12 24.58
C SER A 742 28.61 14.24 25.06
N THR A 743 28.87 15.13 26.03
CA THR A 743 30.17 15.20 26.71
C THR A 743 30.41 13.92 27.53
N GLN A 744 31.66 13.60 27.86
CA GLN A 744 32.01 12.35 28.57
C GLN A 744 32.56 12.61 29.98
N LYS A 745 31.77 13.28 30.82
CA LYS A 745 32.02 13.47 32.24
C LYS A 745 31.40 12.31 33.01
N ALA A 746 32.15 11.77 33.96
CA ALA A 746 31.64 10.76 34.89
C ALA A 746 31.21 11.46 36.20
N CYS A 747 29.91 11.49 36.48
CA CYS A 747 29.35 11.95 37.74
C CYS A 747 29.01 10.74 38.62
N ALA A 748 29.27 10.84 39.92
CA ALA A 748 29.01 9.76 40.88
C ALA A 748 28.00 10.14 41.98
N ASP A 749 27.56 11.40 42.01
CA ASP A 749 26.65 11.94 43.03
C ASP A 749 25.66 12.90 42.34
N PRO A 750 24.33 12.72 42.51
CA PRO A 750 23.66 11.61 43.20
C PRO A 750 23.83 10.25 42.51
N ALA A 751 23.70 9.17 43.28
CA ALA A 751 23.71 7.81 42.73
C ALA A 751 22.56 7.63 41.72
N GLY A 752 22.83 7.03 40.57
CA GLY A 752 21.85 6.89 39.48
C GLY A 752 21.93 7.98 38.40
N ILE A 753 22.75 9.02 38.57
CA ILE A 753 22.79 10.16 37.64
C ILE A 753 23.18 9.77 36.21
N MET A 754 24.12 8.82 36.05
CA MET A 754 24.56 8.38 34.73
C MET A 754 23.51 7.48 34.07
N GLU A 755 22.79 6.68 34.85
CA GLU A 755 21.68 5.86 34.35
C GLU A 755 20.50 6.72 33.90
N GLN A 756 20.15 7.76 34.67
CA GLN A 756 19.13 8.74 34.28
C GLN A 756 19.51 9.47 32.99
N GLU A 757 20.75 9.93 32.87
CA GLU A 757 21.25 10.60 31.67
C GLU A 757 21.07 9.73 30.44
N GLN A 758 21.52 8.47 30.49
CA GLN A 758 21.39 7.57 29.36
C GLN A 758 19.93 7.30 29.01
N ALA A 759 19.08 7.08 30.01
CA ALA A 759 17.65 6.86 29.80
C ALA A 759 16.97 8.07 29.15
N TYR A 760 17.32 9.29 29.59
CA TYR A 760 16.81 10.52 29.01
C TYR A 760 17.24 10.70 27.56
N LEU A 761 18.53 10.52 27.25
CA LEU A 761 19.02 10.67 25.88
C LEU A 761 18.41 9.64 24.93
N THR A 762 18.24 8.40 25.39
CA THR A 762 17.54 7.37 24.60
C THR A 762 16.07 7.72 24.37
N ALA A 763 15.36 8.21 25.40
CA ALA A 763 13.98 8.66 25.27
C ALA A 763 13.85 9.85 24.30
N LEU A 764 14.76 10.83 24.40
CA LEU A 764 14.75 12.00 23.53
C LEU A 764 14.96 11.61 22.06
N GLN A 765 15.86 10.65 21.77
CA GLN A 765 16.05 10.13 20.42
C GLN A 765 14.85 9.34 19.87
N GLY A 766 14.03 8.75 20.74
CA GLY A 766 12.82 8.03 20.34
C GLY A 766 11.61 8.92 20.09
N THR A 767 11.75 10.25 20.16
CA THR A 767 10.63 11.19 20.09
C THR A 767 9.90 11.08 18.74
N ASN A 768 8.59 10.94 18.81
CA ASN A 768 7.69 10.82 17.65
C ASN A 768 6.41 11.67 17.78
N GLY A 769 6.30 12.52 18.80
CA GLY A 769 5.17 13.41 18.98
C GLY A 769 5.40 14.42 20.10
N TYR A 770 4.62 15.49 20.15
CA TYR A 770 4.66 16.48 21.22
C TYR A 770 3.30 17.10 21.51
N SER A 771 3.14 17.62 22.72
CA SER A 771 2.04 18.51 23.13
C SER A 771 2.59 19.64 24.01
N TRP A 772 2.02 20.84 23.90
CA TRP A 772 2.37 21.98 24.73
C TRP A 772 1.11 22.60 25.31
N GLU A 773 1.16 22.98 26.58
CA GLU A 773 0.07 23.63 27.31
C GLU A 773 0.61 24.88 28.01
N GLU A 774 0.01 26.05 27.76
CA GLU A 774 0.30 27.25 28.54
C GLU A 774 -0.60 27.32 29.77
N GLN A 775 -0.01 27.19 30.96
CA GLN A 775 -0.72 27.33 32.21
C GLN A 775 -0.43 28.67 32.88
N ARG A 776 -1.44 29.55 32.94
CA ARG A 776 -1.35 30.81 33.67
C ARG A 776 -1.49 30.58 35.18
N ILE A 777 -0.36 30.45 35.88
CA ILE A 777 -0.33 30.23 37.35
C ILE A 777 -0.80 31.48 38.12
N ASN A 778 -0.59 32.68 37.58
CA ASN A 778 -1.15 33.93 38.12
C ASN A 778 -1.15 35.06 37.06
N ASN A 779 -1.63 36.25 37.43
CA ASN A 779 -1.75 37.42 36.53
C ASN A 779 -0.43 37.91 35.89
N THR A 780 0.72 37.36 36.29
CA THR A 780 2.08 37.75 35.86
C THR A 780 2.98 36.58 35.50
N THR A 781 2.54 35.33 35.66
CA THR A 781 3.36 34.13 35.42
C THR A 781 2.55 33.14 34.60
N VAL A 782 3.06 32.84 33.41
CA VAL A 782 2.59 31.79 32.51
C VAL A 782 3.69 30.75 32.49
N VAL A 783 3.36 29.50 32.79
CA VAL A 783 4.30 28.38 32.69
C VAL A 783 3.85 27.54 31.51
N THR A 784 4.74 27.32 30.56
CA THR A 784 4.49 26.41 29.45
C THR A 784 4.88 25.01 29.90
N ALA A 785 3.91 24.13 30.08
CA ALA A 785 4.13 22.70 30.25
C ALA A 785 4.23 22.06 28.86
N GLY A 786 5.19 21.16 28.68
CA GLY A 786 5.34 20.41 27.43
C GLY A 786 5.41 18.94 27.70
N GLN A 787 4.96 18.13 26.76
CA GLN A 787 5.15 16.69 26.79
C GLN A 787 5.67 16.23 25.43
N LEU A 788 6.73 15.44 25.43
CA LEU A 788 7.14 14.68 24.24
C LEU A 788 6.72 13.23 24.40
N SER A 789 6.21 12.64 23.33
CA SER A 789 5.95 11.21 23.21
C SER A 789 7.15 10.54 22.55
N TYR A 790 7.55 9.36 23.03
CA TYR A 790 8.62 8.58 22.41
C TYR A 790 8.30 7.10 22.33
N VAL A 791 8.90 6.41 21.35
CA VAL A 791 8.88 4.95 21.22
C VAL A 791 10.31 4.44 21.11
N LEU A 792 10.68 3.49 21.98
CA LEU A 792 11.98 2.85 21.95
C LEU A 792 12.03 1.72 20.91
N ALA A 793 13.24 1.32 20.53
CA ALA A 793 13.46 0.25 19.56
C ALA A 793 12.89 -1.13 19.97
N ASP A 794 12.56 -1.31 21.26
CA ASP A 794 11.89 -2.51 21.77
C ASP A 794 10.35 -2.37 21.83
N GLY A 795 9.80 -1.29 21.26
CA GLY A 795 8.37 -0.99 21.24
C GLY A 795 7.84 -0.29 22.50
N THR A 796 8.69 -0.01 23.49
CA THR A 796 8.25 0.66 24.72
C THR A 796 7.87 2.12 24.43
N ALA A 797 6.60 2.47 24.62
CA ALA A 797 6.12 3.85 24.56
C ALA A 797 6.32 4.58 25.91
N GLY A 798 6.68 5.85 25.85
CA GLY A 798 6.86 6.70 27.04
C GLY A 798 6.70 8.17 26.75
N VAL A 799 6.78 8.98 27.80
CA VAL A 799 6.69 10.45 27.71
C VAL A 799 7.82 11.15 28.45
N ILE A 800 8.13 12.37 28.00
CA ILE A 800 9.05 13.31 28.65
C ILE A 800 8.27 14.59 28.96
N ASN A 801 8.14 14.93 30.24
CA ASN A 801 7.42 16.12 30.69
C ASN A 801 8.38 17.27 30.96
N TYR A 802 8.08 18.42 30.37
CA TYR A 802 8.83 19.67 30.41
C TYR A 802 8.05 20.77 31.09
N ILE A 803 8.77 21.72 31.69
CA ILE A 803 8.24 23.01 32.10
C ILE A 803 9.18 24.14 31.64
N SER A 804 8.64 25.26 31.18
CA SER A 804 9.37 26.51 30.97
C SER A 804 8.66 27.65 31.71
N PRO A 805 9.41 28.49 32.46
CA PRO A 805 8.84 29.53 33.32
C PRO A 805 8.32 30.79 32.61
#